data_AF-A0A7L4ZK47-F1
#
_entry.id   AF-A0A7L4ZK47-F1
#
_cell.length_a   1.000
_cell.length_b   1.000
_cell.length_c   1.000
_cell.angle_alpha   90.00
_cell.angle_beta   90.00
_cell.angle_gamma   90.00
#
_symmetry.space_group_name_H-M   'P 1'
#
loop_
_entity.id
_entity.type
_entity.pdbx_description
1 polymer ?
#
loop_
_entity_poly.entity_id
_entity_poly.type
_entity_poly.pdbx_seq_one_letter_code
_entity_poly.pdbx_strand_id
1 'polypeptide(L)'
;MILQSYINGQWTQGTGKGSPMFDAVTGETIGFATTEGLDIPSALAYGRTKGGEKLRKMTFQERGNMLKTLALYLNKRKEQFYEISYKTGATRVDSWIDIEGGFGNLFANASLRKLFPNQPYHVEGDPIDLSRGGRFMAHHILVPKRGVAVHINAFNFPVWGMLEKCAVNWMAGMAAVVLPAPQTSYLTEAVVRVIIDSGILPEGALQLLSGMTKNILDTVESQDVVTFTGSAHTGRMLKAHPRLTQESVPFTMEADSLNCSVLGEDAVPGTPEFDLFVKEVRKEMTVKTGQKCTAIRRIIVPQNLVEDVQIALGKQLAKVTIGDPRLKEVRMGALINKAQVQFVKDQVSKLIQTADMVYGSLDNIDAVGADGEKGAFLSPILLRENNPFKNTAVHEIEAFGPVSTIMPYKNMDEAIELAQMGKGSLVSSIFTNDDKRAKEYVIGAASHHGRILVGNRDMAKQSTGHGSPLPMLVHGGPGRAGGGEEMGGMRGIKHYMQRCAIQGSPTTITEVTGIYQANAEYKETEKHPFAYHWEDIEAGMSLKTHKRTVTDTDIINFANLTWDHFYAHTDITSLEGSIFEKRTAHGYFIIAAAAGLFVYPNKGPVAANYGLEDCRFLRPIYHNDTIHVRLTCKEKIDRDSRGKELPSGIVKWFVEVFDQEDELVAIATILTMVQKINRFKTIDKKSIQNYLSKLTEDTKPVWGNMSSQQMVEHLEYTLKVASGEIQDFEIETPEKYLEKVQDSLYTHDKMPRNFDAPKLLEKLISEARYENLAEAKHKLLEAYDAYELYFKENPKATTKNAVFGSLDKFEWSLMHTKHFNHHFEQFNLL
;
A
#
# COMPACT_ATOMS: atom_id res chain seq x y z
N MET A 1 0.58 -6.85 -37.69
CA MET A 1 1.38 -7.39 -36.57
C MET A 1 0.47 -8.25 -35.70
N ILE A 2 0.93 -9.41 -35.23
CA ILE A 2 0.21 -10.23 -34.25
C ILE A 2 0.81 -9.93 -32.87
N LEU A 3 -0.04 -9.62 -31.89
CA LEU A 3 0.36 -9.34 -30.52
C LEU A 3 0.86 -10.62 -29.84
N GLN A 4 2.00 -10.54 -29.16
CA GLN A 4 2.57 -11.69 -28.46
C GLN A 4 1.94 -11.88 -27.08
N SER A 5 1.91 -13.12 -26.63
CA SER A 5 1.65 -13.51 -25.24
C SER A 5 2.97 -13.72 -24.51
N TYR A 6 3.00 -13.52 -23.19
CA TYR A 6 4.14 -13.87 -22.35
C TYR A 6 3.78 -15.11 -21.53
N ILE A 7 4.28 -16.26 -21.97
CA ILE A 7 4.00 -17.55 -21.34
C ILE A 7 5.30 -18.30 -21.07
N ASN A 8 5.39 -18.96 -19.92
CA ASN A 8 6.53 -19.80 -19.55
C ASN A 8 7.89 -19.06 -19.61
N GLY A 9 7.89 -17.78 -19.24
CA GLY A 9 9.09 -16.94 -19.27
C GLY A 9 9.49 -16.44 -20.66
N GLN A 10 8.65 -16.63 -21.69
CA GLN A 10 8.99 -16.32 -23.08
C GLN A 10 7.86 -15.56 -23.81
N TRP A 11 8.26 -14.62 -24.66
CA TRP A 11 7.35 -13.96 -25.60
C TRP A 11 7.03 -14.89 -26.77
N THR A 12 5.77 -15.34 -26.85
CA THR A 12 5.31 -16.32 -27.83
C THR A 12 4.18 -15.73 -28.67
N GLN A 13 4.28 -15.86 -29.98
CA GLN A 13 3.23 -15.45 -30.91
C GLN A 13 2.25 -16.61 -31.12
N GLY A 14 0.94 -16.33 -31.01
CA GLY A 14 -0.09 -17.32 -31.34
C GLY A 14 -0.24 -17.54 -32.84
N THR A 15 -0.95 -18.61 -33.22
CA THR A 15 -1.27 -18.96 -34.60
C THR A 15 -2.61 -18.37 -35.04
N GLY A 16 -2.96 -18.54 -36.33
CA GLY A 16 -4.25 -18.15 -36.87
C GLY A 16 -4.40 -16.65 -37.21
N LYS A 17 -5.62 -16.26 -37.61
CA LYS A 17 -5.93 -14.89 -38.06
C LYS A 17 -6.06 -13.87 -36.91
N GLY A 18 -6.45 -14.33 -35.72
CA GLY A 18 -6.70 -13.49 -34.56
C GLY A 18 -7.86 -12.51 -34.70
N SER A 19 -8.11 -11.76 -33.64
CA SER A 19 -9.12 -10.68 -33.60
C SER A 19 -8.47 -9.34 -33.93
N PRO A 20 -9.01 -8.56 -34.87
CA PRO A 20 -8.44 -7.25 -35.20
C PRO A 20 -8.62 -6.27 -34.05
N MET A 21 -7.60 -5.47 -33.82
CA MET A 21 -7.59 -4.32 -32.90
C MET A 21 -7.53 -3.05 -33.72
N PHE A 22 -8.36 -2.07 -33.37
CA PHE A 22 -8.51 -0.83 -34.13
C PHE A 22 -8.07 0.37 -33.30
N ASP A 23 -7.56 1.41 -33.98
CA ASP A 23 -7.45 2.74 -33.43
C ASP A 23 -8.86 3.34 -33.35
N ALA A 24 -9.29 3.71 -32.14
CA ALA A 24 -10.62 4.23 -31.88
C ALA A 24 -10.89 5.59 -32.56
N VAL A 25 -9.84 6.36 -32.88
CA VAL A 25 -9.92 7.70 -33.46
C VAL A 25 -9.98 7.63 -34.98
N THR A 26 -9.16 6.77 -35.60
CA THR A 26 -9.01 6.71 -37.07
C THR A 26 -9.73 5.53 -37.71
N GLY A 27 -10.07 4.49 -36.94
CA GLY A 27 -10.63 3.23 -37.43
C GLY A 27 -9.60 2.29 -38.07
N GLU A 28 -8.32 2.67 -38.11
CA GLU A 28 -7.25 1.87 -38.71
C GLU A 28 -6.91 0.63 -37.87
N THR A 29 -6.53 -0.46 -38.53
CA THR A 29 -6.11 -1.69 -37.85
C THR A 29 -4.71 -1.51 -37.25
N ILE A 30 -4.60 -1.63 -35.93
CA ILE A 30 -3.33 -1.61 -35.20
C ILE A 30 -2.61 -2.97 -35.34
N GLY A 31 -3.36 -4.06 -35.21
CA GLY A 31 -2.83 -5.42 -35.21
C GLY A 31 -3.90 -6.45 -34.90
N PHE A 32 -3.47 -7.68 -34.61
CA PHE A 32 -4.35 -8.80 -34.30
C PHE A 32 -3.93 -9.48 -32.99
N ALA A 33 -4.89 -9.94 -32.19
CA ALA A 33 -4.65 -10.69 -30.96
C ALA A 33 -5.19 -12.11 -31.06
N THR A 34 -4.41 -13.11 -30.67
CA THR A 34 -4.77 -14.54 -30.75
C THR A 34 -4.03 -15.35 -29.69
N THR A 35 -4.74 -16.27 -29.05
CA THR A 35 -4.14 -17.30 -28.18
C THR A 35 -4.16 -18.69 -28.81
N GLU A 36 -4.54 -18.79 -30.08
CA GLU A 36 -4.52 -20.07 -30.81
C GLU A 36 -3.10 -20.62 -30.86
N GLY A 37 -2.94 -21.93 -30.70
CA GLY A 37 -1.63 -22.59 -30.68
C GLY A 37 -0.81 -22.38 -29.40
N LEU A 38 -1.30 -21.62 -28.41
CA LEU A 38 -0.62 -21.43 -27.13
C LEU A 38 -1.00 -22.52 -26.11
N ASP A 39 -0.01 -22.99 -25.34
CA ASP A 39 -0.21 -23.92 -24.23
C ASP A 39 -0.59 -23.16 -22.94
N ILE A 40 -1.90 -22.87 -22.83
CA ILE A 40 -2.47 -22.16 -21.68
C ILE A 40 -2.33 -22.96 -20.37
N PRO A 41 -2.61 -24.29 -20.32
CA PRO A 41 -2.39 -25.09 -19.12
C PRO A 41 -0.96 -24.97 -18.58
N SER A 42 0.04 -24.99 -19.46
CA SER A 42 1.44 -24.81 -19.07
C SER A 42 1.71 -23.43 -18.49
N ALA A 43 1.11 -22.37 -19.02
CA ALA A 43 1.22 -21.02 -18.45
C ALA A 43 0.69 -20.94 -17.01
N LEU A 44 -0.44 -21.58 -16.71
CA LEU A 44 -0.99 -21.67 -15.36
C LEU A 44 -0.03 -22.46 -14.44
N ALA A 45 0.40 -23.64 -14.87
CA ALA A 45 1.31 -24.50 -14.11
C ALA A 45 2.66 -23.82 -13.79
N TYR A 46 3.20 -23.06 -14.76
CA TYR A 46 4.43 -22.30 -14.59
C TYR A 46 4.28 -21.18 -13.56
N GLY A 47 3.13 -20.50 -13.55
CA GLY A 47 2.80 -19.53 -12.50
C GLY A 47 2.74 -20.16 -11.11
N ARG A 48 2.11 -21.34 -10.97
CA ARG A 48 2.00 -22.06 -9.69
C ARG A 48 3.36 -22.48 -9.12
N THR A 49 4.22 -23.01 -10.00
CA THR A 49 5.46 -23.71 -9.62
C THR A 49 6.72 -22.85 -9.67
N LYS A 50 6.81 -21.83 -10.54
CA LYS A 50 7.99 -20.95 -10.62
C LYS A 50 7.78 -19.62 -9.92
N GLY A 51 6.76 -18.88 -10.35
CA GLY A 51 6.45 -17.56 -9.78
C GLY A 51 5.95 -17.66 -8.34
N GLY A 52 4.91 -18.47 -8.13
CA GLY A 52 4.28 -18.65 -6.85
C GLY A 52 5.22 -19.19 -5.77
N GLU A 53 6.12 -20.11 -6.10
CA GLU A 53 7.09 -20.65 -5.12
C GLU A 53 8.00 -19.55 -4.55
N LYS A 54 8.55 -18.69 -5.42
CA LYS A 54 9.41 -17.58 -4.99
C LYS A 54 8.62 -16.54 -4.19
N LEU A 55 7.46 -16.14 -4.67
CA LEU A 55 6.61 -15.15 -4.00
C LEU A 55 6.16 -15.60 -2.59
N ARG A 56 5.84 -16.88 -2.40
CA ARG A 56 5.43 -17.43 -1.11
C ARG A 56 6.56 -17.52 -0.07
N LYS A 57 7.81 -17.63 -0.52
CA LYS A 57 8.99 -17.60 0.35
C LYS A 57 9.34 -16.18 0.82
N MET A 58 8.99 -15.17 0.02
CA MET A 58 9.20 -13.78 0.40
C MET A 58 8.30 -13.38 1.58
N THR A 59 8.74 -12.44 2.40
CA THR A 59 7.89 -11.82 3.42
C THR A 59 6.98 -10.74 2.81
N PHE A 60 5.94 -10.31 3.54
CA PHE A 60 5.15 -9.14 3.11
C PHE A 60 6.01 -7.88 2.93
N GLN A 61 7.09 -7.72 3.71
CA GLN A 61 7.98 -6.57 3.57
C GLN A 61 8.72 -6.59 2.23
N GLU A 62 9.28 -7.74 1.87
CA GLU A 62 9.98 -7.94 0.60
C GLU A 62 9.04 -7.76 -0.58
N ARG A 63 7.83 -8.33 -0.53
CA ARG A 63 6.81 -8.15 -1.58
C ARG A 63 6.39 -6.69 -1.70
N GLY A 64 6.16 -5.99 -0.59
CA GLY A 64 5.82 -4.56 -0.64
C GLY A 64 6.95 -3.70 -1.21
N ASN A 65 8.21 -3.99 -0.89
CA ASN A 65 9.36 -3.28 -1.45
C ASN A 65 9.57 -3.59 -2.94
N MET A 66 9.31 -4.82 -3.38
CA MET A 66 9.28 -5.20 -4.80
C MET A 66 8.23 -4.37 -5.56
N LEU A 67 6.99 -4.26 -5.04
CA LEU A 67 5.93 -3.45 -5.65
C LEU A 67 6.30 -1.96 -5.72
N LYS A 68 6.88 -1.41 -4.65
CA LYS A 68 7.37 -0.02 -4.63
C LYS A 68 8.43 0.24 -5.70
N THR A 69 9.37 -0.70 -5.84
CA THR A 69 10.46 -0.61 -6.83
C THR A 69 9.90 -0.65 -8.25
N LEU A 70 8.94 -1.55 -8.51
CA LEU A 70 8.25 -1.63 -9.80
C LEU A 70 7.48 -0.34 -10.12
N ALA A 71 6.76 0.21 -9.15
CA ALA A 71 6.01 1.46 -9.33
C ALA A 71 6.93 2.63 -9.73
N LEU A 72 8.07 2.78 -9.05
CA LEU A 72 9.08 3.79 -9.37
C LEU A 72 9.69 3.58 -10.76
N TYR A 73 9.92 2.33 -11.15
CA TYR A 73 10.47 1.98 -12.47
C TYR A 73 9.51 2.37 -13.61
N LEU A 74 8.23 2.02 -13.46
CA LEU A 74 7.18 2.32 -14.45
C LEU A 74 6.89 3.82 -14.55
N ASN A 75 6.83 4.54 -13.43
CA ASN A 75 6.54 5.96 -13.43
C ASN A 75 7.60 6.78 -14.19
N LYS A 76 8.88 6.35 -14.17
CA LYS A 76 9.96 6.97 -14.98
C LYS A 76 9.81 6.74 -16.48
N ARG A 77 8.96 5.81 -16.90
CA ARG A 77 8.79 5.35 -18.29
C ARG A 77 7.39 5.62 -18.85
N LYS A 78 6.57 6.38 -18.13
CA LYS A 78 5.13 6.50 -18.39
C LYS A 78 4.76 7.17 -19.72
N GLU A 79 5.57 8.10 -20.23
CA GLU A 79 5.22 8.89 -21.43
C GLU A 79 4.98 8.03 -22.67
N GLN A 80 5.72 6.93 -22.85
CA GLN A 80 5.52 6.03 -23.98
C GLN A 80 4.14 5.35 -23.98
N PHE A 81 3.53 5.16 -22.80
CA PHE A 81 2.22 4.52 -22.69
C PHE A 81 1.09 5.47 -23.06
N TYR A 82 1.27 6.78 -22.88
CA TYR A 82 0.29 7.79 -23.33
C TYR A 82 0.13 7.78 -24.85
N GLU A 83 1.24 7.70 -25.59
CA GLU A 83 1.21 7.62 -27.06
C GLU A 83 0.43 6.41 -27.57
N ILE A 84 0.55 5.28 -26.88
CA ILE A 84 -0.23 4.07 -27.17
C ILE A 84 -1.69 4.26 -26.75
N SER A 85 -1.93 4.87 -25.58
CA SER A 85 -3.27 5.06 -25.01
C SER A 85 -4.17 5.97 -25.83
N TYR A 86 -3.63 6.94 -26.59
CA TYR A 86 -4.45 7.76 -27.50
C TYR A 86 -5.22 6.92 -28.52
N LYS A 87 -4.68 5.76 -28.93
CA LYS A 87 -5.36 4.83 -29.86
C LYS A 87 -6.60 4.16 -29.25
N THR A 88 -6.75 4.22 -27.92
CA THR A 88 -7.97 3.78 -27.22
C THR A 88 -9.09 4.82 -27.29
N GLY A 89 -8.80 6.01 -27.83
CA GLY A 89 -9.72 7.15 -27.86
C GLY A 89 -9.71 7.97 -26.57
N ALA A 90 -8.87 7.65 -25.60
CA ALA A 90 -8.76 8.37 -24.33
C ALA A 90 -7.95 9.67 -24.47
N THR A 91 -8.43 10.76 -23.86
CA THR A 91 -7.65 12.00 -23.69
C THR A 91 -6.47 11.79 -22.74
N ARG A 92 -5.52 12.72 -22.68
CA ARG A 92 -4.40 12.60 -21.72
C ARG A 92 -4.87 12.47 -20.26
N VAL A 93 -5.94 13.18 -19.87
CA VAL A 93 -6.51 13.08 -18.51
C VAL A 93 -7.16 11.71 -18.28
N ASP A 94 -7.85 11.18 -19.29
CA ASP A 94 -8.46 9.86 -19.24
C ASP A 94 -7.40 8.74 -19.16
N SER A 95 -6.31 8.88 -19.92
CA SER A 95 -5.15 7.98 -19.89
C SER A 95 -4.39 8.09 -18.58
N TRP A 96 -4.33 9.27 -17.96
CA TRP A 96 -3.72 9.46 -16.65
C TRP A 96 -4.42 8.61 -15.57
N ILE A 97 -5.75 8.52 -15.62
CA ILE A 97 -6.53 7.68 -14.71
C ILE A 97 -6.18 6.19 -14.87
N ASP A 98 -6.02 5.71 -16.11
CA ASP A 98 -5.69 4.31 -16.38
C ASP A 98 -4.21 3.99 -16.06
N ILE A 99 -3.28 4.77 -16.60
CA ILE A 99 -1.84 4.52 -16.51
C ILE A 99 -1.32 4.82 -15.10
N GLU A 100 -1.48 6.07 -14.65
CA GLU A 100 -0.94 6.50 -13.36
C GLU A 100 -1.79 6.01 -12.20
N GLY A 101 -3.11 5.83 -12.39
CA GLY A 101 -3.94 5.12 -11.42
C GLY A 101 -3.50 3.66 -11.25
N GLY A 102 -3.15 2.96 -12.34
CA GLY A 102 -2.58 1.61 -12.28
C GLY A 102 -1.24 1.57 -11.53
N PHE A 103 -0.32 2.50 -11.82
CA PHE A 103 0.95 2.58 -11.09
C PHE A 103 0.75 2.99 -9.61
N GLY A 104 -0.23 3.84 -9.33
CA GLY A 104 -0.64 4.21 -7.98
C GLY A 104 -1.09 3.02 -7.13
N ASN A 105 -1.75 2.02 -7.73
CA ASN A 105 -2.13 0.78 -7.04
C ASN A 105 -0.92 0.01 -6.52
N LEU A 106 0.20 -0.02 -7.25
CA LEU A 106 1.45 -0.62 -6.79
C LEU A 106 2.01 0.11 -5.55
N PHE A 107 1.98 1.45 -5.53
CA PHE A 107 2.41 2.24 -4.38
C PHE A 107 1.50 2.06 -3.15
N ALA A 108 0.20 2.03 -3.37
CA ALA A 108 -0.77 1.85 -2.29
C ALA A 108 -0.60 0.48 -1.63
N ASN A 109 -0.56 -0.59 -2.44
CA ASN A 109 -0.33 -1.95 -1.94
C ASN A 109 1.06 -2.13 -1.31
N ALA A 110 2.10 -1.53 -1.90
CA ALA A 110 3.43 -1.52 -1.28
C ALA A 110 3.40 -0.93 0.13
N SER A 111 2.59 0.10 0.37
CA SER A 111 2.47 0.77 1.67
C SER A 111 1.74 -0.08 2.70
N LEU A 112 0.86 -0.99 2.28
CA LEU A 112 0.17 -1.94 3.16
C LEU A 112 1.12 -2.89 3.88
N ARG A 113 2.37 -3.09 3.39
CA ARG A 113 3.37 -3.92 4.08
C ARG A 113 3.54 -3.53 5.55
N LYS A 114 3.36 -2.25 5.89
CA LYS A 114 3.48 -1.74 7.27
C LYS A 114 2.41 -2.30 8.22
N LEU A 115 1.32 -2.83 7.67
CA LEU A 115 0.22 -3.46 8.39
C LEU A 115 0.36 -5.00 8.45
N PHE A 116 1.45 -5.55 7.90
CA PHE A 116 1.74 -6.97 7.89
C PHE A 116 3.06 -7.27 8.63
N PRO A 117 3.20 -8.47 9.21
CA PRO A 117 4.46 -8.87 9.85
C PRO A 117 5.58 -9.04 8.83
N ASN A 118 6.83 -9.06 9.30
CA ASN A 118 7.98 -9.45 8.47
C ASN A 118 8.09 -10.97 8.35
N GLN A 119 7.02 -11.60 7.85
CA GLN A 119 6.86 -13.04 7.67
C GLN A 119 6.12 -13.33 6.35
N PRO A 120 6.14 -14.58 5.85
CA PRO A 120 5.43 -14.93 4.62
C PRO A 120 3.91 -15.09 4.78
N TYR A 121 3.41 -15.22 6.02
CA TYR A 121 1.99 -15.36 6.38
C TYR A 121 1.59 -14.32 7.43
N HIS A 122 0.27 -14.17 7.65
CA HIS A 122 -0.30 -13.18 8.56
C HIS A 122 -1.15 -13.86 9.64
N VAL A 123 -1.17 -13.27 10.82
CA VAL A 123 -1.97 -13.71 11.98
C VAL A 123 -3.14 -12.73 12.10
N GLU A 124 -4.37 -13.25 12.10
CA GLU A 124 -5.58 -12.41 12.01
C GLU A 124 -6.42 -12.47 13.28
N GLY A 125 -6.80 -11.28 13.76
CA GLY A 125 -7.68 -11.12 14.92
C GLY A 125 -6.96 -11.38 16.24
N ASP A 126 -7.76 -11.55 17.29
CA ASP A 126 -7.28 -11.84 18.64
C ASP A 126 -7.26 -13.35 18.91
N PRO A 127 -6.39 -13.81 19.83
CA PRO A 127 -6.40 -15.19 20.31
C PRO A 127 -7.72 -15.55 21.02
N ILE A 128 -8.13 -16.81 20.91
CA ILE A 128 -9.37 -17.34 21.49
C ILE A 128 -9.02 -18.42 22.50
N ASP A 129 -9.30 -18.20 23.78
CA ASP A 129 -9.20 -19.26 24.81
C ASP A 129 -10.35 -20.26 24.63
N LEU A 130 -10.01 -21.55 24.60
CA LEU A 130 -10.94 -22.67 24.44
C LEU A 130 -10.96 -23.56 25.69
N SER A 131 -10.34 -23.15 26.79
CA SER A 131 -10.15 -23.98 27.97
C SER A 131 -10.35 -23.23 29.28
N ARG A 132 -10.76 -23.96 30.32
CA ARG A 132 -10.70 -23.44 31.68
C ARG A 132 -9.24 -23.46 32.13
N GLY A 133 -8.64 -22.28 32.30
CA GLY A 133 -7.24 -22.12 32.73
C GLY A 133 -6.24 -21.84 31.60
N GLY A 134 -6.70 -21.53 30.39
CA GLY A 134 -5.86 -20.95 29.34
C GLY A 134 -4.74 -21.85 28.79
N ARG A 135 -4.92 -23.18 28.76
CA ARG A 135 -3.92 -24.14 28.27
C ARG A 135 -4.23 -24.72 26.88
N PHE A 136 -5.41 -24.47 26.35
CA PHE A 136 -5.80 -24.81 24.98
C PHE A 136 -6.55 -23.64 24.36
N MET A 137 -6.08 -23.21 23.19
CA MET A 137 -6.55 -21.99 22.53
C MET A 137 -6.55 -22.13 21.01
N ALA A 138 -7.13 -21.15 20.33
CA ALA A 138 -7.12 -21.03 18.89
C ALA A 138 -6.66 -19.65 18.41
N HIS A 139 -6.17 -19.61 17.18
CA HIS A 139 -5.93 -18.38 16.44
C HIS A 139 -6.21 -18.58 14.96
N HIS A 140 -6.53 -17.52 14.23
CA HIS A 140 -6.59 -17.56 12.78
C HIS A 140 -5.26 -17.11 12.17
N ILE A 141 -4.79 -17.85 11.17
CA ILE A 141 -3.71 -17.45 10.27
C ILE A 141 -4.22 -17.33 8.84
N LEU A 142 -3.53 -16.53 8.04
CA LEU A 142 -3.71 -16.38 6.62
C LEU A 142 -2.40 -16.74 5.93
N VAL A 143 -2.41 -17.80 5.13
CA VAL A 143 -1.24 -18.24 4.35
C VAL A 143 -1.49 -18.00 2.85
N PRO A 144 -0.48 -17.61 2.06
CA PRO A 144 -0.64 -17.48 0.61
C PRO A 144 -1.18 -18.76 -0.03
N LYS A 145 -2.20 -18.66 -0.90
CA LYS A 145 -2.68 -19.82 -1.67
C LYS A 145 -1.59 -20.35 -2.61
N ARG A 146 -1.63 -21.66 -2.90
CA ARG A 146 -0.60 -22.34 -3.71
C ARG A 146 -0.90 -22.37 -5.22
N GLY A 147 -1.93 -21.66 -5.69
CA GLY A 147 -2.31 -21.56 -7.09
C GLY A 147 -1.82 -20.30 -7.81
N VAL A 148 -2.56 -19.91 -8.84
CA VAL A 148 -2.43 -18.66 -9.62
C VAL A 148 -3.69 -17.82 -9.55
N ALA A 149 -3.53 -16.51 -9.75
CA ALA A 149 -4.63 -15.56 -9.92
C ALA A 149 -4.89 -15.39 -11.42
N VAL A 150 -6.02 -15.87 -11.90
CA VAL A 150 -6.45 -15.68 -13.29
C VAL A 150 -7.30 -14.42 -13.36
N HIS A 151 -6.77 -13.38 -14.01
CA HIS A 151 -7.44 -12.09 -14.18
C HIS A 151 -7.98 -11.96 -15.60
N ILE A 152 -9.30 -12.01 -15.78
CA ILE A 152 -9.98 -11.80 -17.05
C ILE A 152 -10.54 -10.37 -17.03
N ASN A 153 -9.91 -9.47 -17.77
CA ASN A 153 -10.12 -8.03 -17.62
C ASN A 153 -10.94 -7.44 -18.78
N ALA A 154 -11.68 -6.36 -18.50
CA ALA A 154 -12.42 -5.61 -19.52
C ALA A 154 -11.52 -4.65 -20.32
N PHE A 155 -12.10 -4.06 -21.38
CA PHE A 155 -11.39 -3.20 -22.33
C PHE A 155 -11.13 -1.78 -21.84
N ASN A 156 -11.88 -1.31 -20.84
CA ASN A 156 -11.91 0.10 -20.46
C ASN A 156 -10.62 0.57 -19.75
N PHE A 157 -10.03 -0.29 -18.92
CA PHE A 157 -8.85 0.01 -18.12
C PHE A 157 -7.75 -1.05 -18.32
N PRO A 158 -7.08 -1.07 -19.49
CA PRO A 158 -6.06 -2.08 -19.81
C PRO A 158 -4.83 -2.03 -18.88
N VAL A 159 -4.54 -0.89 -18.24
CA VAL A 159 -3.43 -0.76 -17.28
C VAL A 159 -3.93 -0.85 -15.84
N TRP A 160 -4.92 -0.01 -15.48
CA TRP A 160 -5.45 0.04 -14.12
C TRP A 160 -6.10 -1.29 -13.74
N GLY A 161 -6.96 -1.87 -14.58
CA GLY A 161 -7.64 -3.13 -14.28
C GLY A 161 -6.69 -4.33 -14.19
N MET A 162 -5.52 -4.27 -14.82
CA MET A 162 -4.45 -5.25 -14.58
C MET A 162 -3.77 -4.99 -13.23
N LEU A 163 -3.28 -3.77 -13.01
CA LEU A 163 -2.40 -3.49 -11.87
C LEU A 163 -3.12 -3.35 -10.53
N GLU A 164 -4.40 -3.00 -10.52
CA GLU A 164 -5.21 -3.00 -9.30
C GLU A 164 -5.38 -4.42 -8.73
N LYS A 165 -5.52 -5.43 -9.60
CA LYS A 165 -5.55 -6.85 -9.20
C LYS A 165 -4.16 -7.42 -8.95
N CYS A 166 -3.23 -7.23 -9.90
CA CYS A 166 -1.87 -7.75 -9.83
C CYS A 166 -1.11 -7.30 -8.58
N ALA A 167 -1.25 -6.02 -8.20
CA ALA A 167 -0.62 -5.50 -6.99
C ALA A 167 -1.08 -6.25 -5.74
N VAL A 168 -2.34 -6.65 -5.68
CA VAL A 168 -2.96 -7.30 -4.51
C VAL A 168 -2.53 -8.77 -4.41
N ASN A 169 -2.61 -9.57 -5.48
CA ASN A 169 -2.20 -10.97 -5.41
C ASN A 169 -0.67 -11.11 -5.27
N TRP A 170 0.12 -10.21 -5.86
CA TRP A 170 1.57 -10.20 -5.61
C TRP A 170 1.88 -9.83 -4.17
N MET A 171 1.16 -8.88 -3.55
CA MET A 171 1.31 -8.59 -2.12
C MET A 171 0.94 -9.81 -1.25
N ALA A 172 -0.07 -10.58 -1.67
CA ALA A 172 -0.50 -11.82 -1.02
C ALA A 172 0.43 -13.03 -1.27
N GLY A 173 1.40 -12.93 -2.18
CA GLY A 173 2.33 -14.01 -2.49
C GLY A 173 1.87 -15.01 -3.56
N MET A 174 0.98 -14.60 -4.47
CA MET A 174 0.44 -15.44 -5.54
C MET A 174 0.81 -14.89 -6.93
N ALA A 175 1.09 -15.75 -7.90
CA ALA A 175 1.42 -15.34 -9.28
C ALA A 175 0.16 -15.00 -10.09
N ALA A 176 0.28 -14.14 -11.10
CA ALA A 176 -0.82 -13.67 -11.94
C ALA A 176 -0.75 -14.25 -13.36
N VAL A 177 -1.91 -14.60 -13.91
CA VAL A 177 -2.14 -14.88 -15.33
C VAL A 177 -3.20 -13.90 -15.83
N VAL A 178 -2.79 -12.95 -16.67
CA VAL A 178 -3.65 -11.85 -17.13
C VAL A 178 -4.14 -12.13 -18.55
N LEU A 179 -5.46 -12.07 -18.74
CA LEU A 179 -6.15 -12.13 -20.02
C LEU A 179 -6.90 -10.80 -20.22
N PRO A 180 -6.26 -9.78 -20.83
CA PRO A 180 -6.93 -8.52 -21.14
C PRO A 180 -7.92 -8.68 -22.29
N ALA A 181 -8.95 -7.84 -22.32
CA ALA A 181 -9.85 -7.75 -23.45
C ALA A 181 -9.06 -7.42 -24.74
N PRO A 182 -9.27 -8.14 -25.86
CA PRO A 182 -8.46 -7.99 -27.06
C PRO A 182 -8.39 -6.56 -27.59
N GLN A 183 -9.49 -5.80 -27.49
CA GLN A 183 -9.66 -4.47 -28.08
C GLN A 183 -8.59 -3.46 -27.64
N THR A 184 -8.10 -3.57 -26.41
CA THR A 184 -7.08 -2.66 -25.81
C THR A 184 -5.85 -3.40 -25.29
N SER A 185 -5.74 -4.69 -25.59
CA SER A 185 -4.66 -5.56 -25.11
C SER A 185 -3.25 -5.09 -25.50
N TYR A 186 -3.11 -4.32 -26.58
CA TYR A 186 -1.84 -3.73 -26.99
C TYR A 186 -1.24 -2.78 -25.94
N LEU A 187 -2.07 -2.08 -25.15
CA LEU A 187 -1.58 -1.21 -24.09
C LEU A 187 -1.17 -2.02 -22.86
N THR A 188 -1.95 -3.05 -22.50
CA THR A 188 -1.57 -4.00 -21.44
C THR A 188 -0.25 -4.67 -21.76
N GLU A 189 -0.09 -5.18 -22.98
CA GLU A 189 1.12 -5.86 -23.45
C GLU A 189 2.36 -4.94 -23.38
N ALA A 190 2.25 -3.70 -23.86
CA ALA A 190 3.34 -2.73 -23.78
C ALA A 190 3.80 -2.48 -22.34
N VAL A 191 2.86 -2.38 -21.39
CA VAL A 191 3.19 -2.23 -19.96
C VAL A 191 3.81 -3.51 -19.40
N VAL A 192 3.26 -4.69 -19.71
CA VAL A 192 3.80 -5.99 -19.29
C VAL A 192 5.22 -6.18 -19.79
N ARG A 193 5.53 -5.78 -21.02
CA ARG A 193 6.88 -5.83 -21.57
C ARG A 193 7.87 -5.06 -20.73
N VAL A 194 7.54 -3.81 -20.39
CA VAL A 194 8.37 -2.99 -19.50
C VAL A 194 8.48 -3.59 -18.09
N ILE A 195 7.43 -4.26 -17.58
CA ILE A 195 7.48 -4.98 -16.30
C ILE A 195 8.46 -6.15 -16.38
N ILE A 196 8.37 -7.00 -17.41
CA ILE A 196 9.24 -8.17 -17.60
C ILE A 196 10.69 -7.74 -17.79
N ASP A 197 10.95 -6.76 -18.66
CA ASP A 197 12.30 -6.23 -18.95
C ASP A 197 12.98 -5.62 -17.71
N SER A 198 12.22 -5.24 -16.69
CA SER A 198 12.77 -4.69 -15.45
C SER A 198 13.51 -5.73 -14.59
N GLY A 199 13.18 -7.03 -14.73
CA GLY A 199 13.68 -8.09 -13.86
C GLY A 199 13.30 -7.96 -12.38
N ILE A 200 12.40 -7.04 -12.02
CA ILE A 200 12.02 -6.77 -10.62
C ILE A 200 11.14 -7.90 -10.05
N LEU A 201 10.21 -8.41 -10.86
CA LEU A 201 9.37 -9.53 -10.46
C LEU A 201 10.14 -10.85 -10.62
N PRO A 202 9.94 -11.83 -9.72
CA PRO A 202 10.41 -13.18 -9.94
C PRO A 202 9.86 -13.75 -11.25
N GLU A 203 10.69 -14.47 -11.98
CA GLU A 203 10.24 -15.19 -13.18
C GLU A 203 9.02 -16.09 -12.88
N GLY A 204 8.01 -16.03 -13.76
CA GLY A 204 6.74 -16.73 -13.60
C GLY A 204 5.72 -16.03 -12.69
N ALA A 205 6.07 -14.92 -12.03
CA ALA A 205 5.12 -14.15 -11.21
C ALA A 205 4.02 -13.46 -12.03
N LEU A 206 4.26 -13.26 -13.33
CA LEU A 206 3.32 -12.66 -14.28
C LEU A 206 3.37 -13.44 -15.59
N GLN A 207 2.19 -13.83 -16.08
CA GLN A 207 1.95 -14.37 -17.41
C GLN A 207 0.91 -13.47 -18.10
N LEU A 208 0.99 -13.35 -19.43
CA LEU A 208 0.07 -12.57 -20.25
C LEU A 208 -0.45 -13.41 -21.42
N LEU A 209 -1.76 -13.43 -21.62
CA LEU A 209 -2.41 -14.05 -22.76
C LEU A 209 -3.08 -12.98 -23.63
N SER A 210 -2.52 -12.73 -24.81
CA SER A 210 -2.97 -11.66 -25.72
C SER A 210 -3.98 -12.20 -26.74
N GLY A 211 -5.26 -12.24 -26.40
CA GLY A 211 -6.33 -12.65 -27.32
C GLY A 211 -7.59 -13.16 -26.62
N MET A 212 -8.43 -13.89 -27.34
CA MET A 212 -9.59 -14.58 -26.76
C MET A 212 -9.30 -16.06 -26.60
N THR A 213 -9.67 -16.62 -25.46
CA THR A 213 -9.60 -18.06 -25.20
C THR A 213 -10.89 -18.59 -24.60
N LYS A 214 -11.20 -19.86 -24.90
CA LYS A 214 -12.34 -20.59 -24.34
C LYS A 214 -11.95 -21.60 -23.25
N ASN A 215 -10.65 -21.90 -23.11
CA ASN A 215 -10.15 -23.01 -22.29
C ASN A 215 -9.28 -22.56 -21.09
N ILE A 216 -9.23 -21.26 -20.78
CA ILE A 216 -8.43 -20.76 -19.65
C ILE A 216 -8.89 -21.33 -18.30
N LEU A 217 -10.17 -21.71 -18.20
CA LEU A 217 -10.76 -22.29 -17.01
C LEU A 217 -10.69 -23.82 -16.98
N ASP A 218 -10.22 -24.49 -18.03
CA ASP A 218 -10.29 -25.96 -18.12
C ASP A 218 -9.35 -26.64 -17.11
N THR A 219 -8.27 -25.95 -16.74
CA THR A 219 -7.19 -26.50 -15.90
C THR A 219 -6.91 -25.65 -14.65
N VAL A 220 -7.89 -24.83 -14.23
CA VAL A 220 -7.85 -24.23 -12.89
C VAL A 220 -8.03 -25.33 -11.83
N GLU A 221 -7.48 -25.09 -10.65
CA GLU A 221 -7.44 -26.00 -9.52
C GLU A 221 -7.96 -25.31 -8.25
N SER A 222 -8.30 -26.08 -7.21
CA SER A 222 -8.87 -25.58 -5.94
C SER A 222 -8.06 -24.49 -5.21
N GLN A 223 -6.78 -24.32 -5.54
CA GLN A 223 -5.91 -23.30 -4.96
C GLN A 223 -5.77 -22.03 -5.82
N ASP A 224 -6.32 -22.02 -7.03
CA ASP A 224 -6.36 -20.83 -7.87
C ASP A 224 -7.45 -19.86 -7.41
N VAL A 225 -7.41 -18.64 -7.94
CA VAL A 225 -8.47 -17.64 -7.81
C VAL A 225 -8.75 -17.06 -9.18
N VAL A 226 -10.02 -16.95 -9.54
CA VAL A 226 -10.43 -16.32 -10.80
C VAL A 226 -11.12 -15.00 -10.47
N THR A 227 -10.69 -13.92 -11.12
CA THR A 227 -11.35 -12.61 -11.03
C THR A 227 -11.73 -12.16 -12.43
N PHE A 228 -13.01 -11.86 -12.63
CA PHE A 228 -13.55 -11.43 -13.90
C PHE A 228 -14.10 -10.00 -13.77
N THR A 229 -13.76 -9.17 -14.75
CA THR A 229 -14.38 -7.86 -15.00
C THR A 229 -14.92 -7.82 -16.43
N GLY A 230 -16.20 -7.52 -16.60
CA GLY A 230 -16.83 -7.40 -17.92
C GLY A 230 -18.35 -7.51 -17.87
N SER A 231 -18.99 -7.91 -18.98
CA SER A 231 -20.45 -7.96 -19.01
C SER A 231 -21.04 -8.99 -18.04
N ALA A 232 -22.22 -8.71 -17.49
CA ALA A 232 -22.90 -9.63 -16.58
C ALA A 232 -23.26 -10.96 -17.27
N HIS A 233 -23.51 -10.94 -18.58
CA HIS A 233 -23.77 -12.14 -19.37
C HIS A 233 -22.53 -13.05 -19.44
N THR A 234 -21.38 -12.51 -19.83
CA THR A 234 -20.12 -13.26 -19.89
C THR A 234 -19.70 -13.76 -18.52
N GLY A 235 -19.80 -12.91 -17.48
CA GLY A 235 -19.46 -13.28 -16.12
C GLY A 235 -20.30 -14.45 -15.60
N ARG A 236 -21.61 -14.48 -15.87
CA ARG A 236 -22.48 -15.60 -15.51
C ARG A 236 -22.11 -16.89 -16.26
N MET A 237 -21.77 -16.81 -17.54
CA MET A 237 -21.30 -17.99 -18.29
C MET A 237 -20.00 -18.55 -17.70
N LEU A 238 -19.03 -17.69 -17.39
CA LEU A 238 -17.76 -18.10 -16.80
C LEU A 238 -17.96 -18.68 -15.39
N LYS A 239 -18.79 -18.04 -14.55
CA LYS A 239 -19.12 -18.51 -13.20
C LYS A 239 -19.80 -19.90 -13.22
N ALA A 240 -20.52 -20.22 -14.29
CA ALA A 240 -21.17 -21.52 -14.47
C ALA A 240 -20.24 -22.60 -15.05
N HIS A 241 -18.95 -22.30 -15.27
CA HIS A 241 -18.01 -23.26 -15.84
C HIS A 241 -17.85 -24.50 -14.91
N PRO A 242 -18.02 -25.73 -15.41
CA PRO A 242 -18.05 -26.94 -14.57
C PRO A 242 -16.80 -27.12 -13.69
N ARG A 243 -15.63 -26.76 -14.22
CA ARG A 243 -14.35 -26.85 -13.48
C ARG A 243 -14.36 -26.02 -12.20
N LEU A 244 -14.96 -24.82 -12.20
CA LEU A 244 -15.01 -23.96 -11.02
C LEU A 244 -15.78 -24.63 -9.88
N THR A 245 -16.91 -25.25 -10.20
CA THR A 245 -17.72 -25.96 -9.20
C THR A 245 -17.05 -27.25 -8.74
N GLN A 246 -16.44 -28.01 -9.66
CA GLN A 246 -15.74 -29.26 -9.33
C GLN A 246 -14.56 -29.03 -8.37
N GLU A 247 -13.77 -27.98 -8.62
CA GLU A 247 -12.59 -27.63 -7.81
C GLU A 247 -12.91 -26.63 -6.69
N SER A 248 -14.15 -26.13 -6.61
CA SER A 248 -14.57 -25.07 -5.69
C SER A 248 -13.68 -23.82 -5.74
N VAL A 249 -13.29 -23.42 -6.95
CA VAL A 249 -12.39 -22.28 -7.19
C VAL A 249 -13.13 -20.97 -6.86
N PRO A 250 -12.56 -20.09 -6.01
CA PRO A 250 -13.10 -18.76 -5.79
C PRO A 250 -13.20 -17.98 -7.11
N PHE A 251 -14.42 -17.49 -7.41
CA PHE A 251 -14.72 -16.68 -8.59
C PHE A 251 -15.28 -15.33 -8.16
N THR A 252 -14.48 -14.28 -8.31
CA THR A 252 -14.89 -12.89 -8.05
C THR A 252 -15.36 -12.27 -9.36
N MET A 253 -16.54 -11.65 -9.33
CA MET A 253 -17.17 -11.06 -10.51
C MET A 253 -17.47 -9.59 -10.25
N GLU A 254 -16.93 -8.73 -11.10
CA GLU A 254 -17.33 -7.34 -11.26
C GLU A 254 -17.99 -7.19 -12.64
N ALA A 255 -19.21 -6.66 -12.66
CA ALA A 255 -20.04 -6.60 -13.85
C ALA A 255 -20.77 -5.26 -14.02
N ASP A 256 -21.58 -5.18 -15.07
CA ASP A 256 -22.47 -4.05 -15.41
C ASP A 256 -23.14 -3.44 -14.16
N SER A 257 -23.20 -2.11 -14.09
CA SER A 257 -23.68 -1.40 -12.89
C SER A 257 -24.38 -0.09 -13.23
N LEU A 258 -25.64 0.04 -12.80
CA LEU A 258 -26.42 1.26 -12.95
C LEU A 258 -26.22 2.19 -11.75
N ASN A 259 -25.00 2.72 -11.62
CA ASN A 259 -24.64 3.63 -10.53
C ASN A 259 -25.54 4.87 -10.53
N CYS A 260 -25.84 5.38 -9.33
CA CYS A 260 -26.72 6.53 -9.18
C CYS A 260 -26.08 7.70 -8.43
N SER A 261 -26.58 8.90 -8.70
CA SER A 261 -26.26 10.11 -7.94
C SER A 261 -27.56 10.78 -7.51
N VAL A 262 -27.69 11.05 -6.21
CA VAL A 262 -28.86 11.65 -5.59
C VAL A 262 -28.55 13.11 -5.24
N LEU A 263 -29.43 14.03 -5.62
CA LEU A 263 -29.41 15.40 -5.14
C LEU A 263 -30.31 15.51 -3.89
N GLY A 264 -29.78 16.03 -2.78
CA GLY A 264 -30.57 16.32 -1.59
C GLY A 264 -31.54 17.49 -1.80
N GLU A 265 -32.65 17.51 -1.08
CA GLU A 265 -33.66 18.59 -1.18
C GLU A 265 -33.12 19.98 -0.84
N ASP A 266 -32.10 20.05 0.02
CA ASP A 266 -31.43 21.30 0.42
C ASP A 266 -30.44 21.82 -0.65
N ALA A 267 -30.01 20.96 -1.57
CA ALA A 267 -29.07 21.30 -2.63
C ALA A 267 -29.79 21.92 -3.83
N VAL A 268 -30.26 23.16 -3.67
CA VAL A 268 -30.98 23.95 -4.69
C VAL A 268 -30.04 24.84 -5.52
N PRO A 269 -30.46 25.35 -6.69
CA PRO A 269 -29.65 26.30 -7.47
C PRO A 269 -29.12 27.47 -6.62
N GLY A 270 -27.84 27.77 -6.78
CA GLY A 270 -27.13 28.79 -5.99
C GLY A 270 -26.45 28.24 -4.72
N THR A 271 -26.69 26.99 -4.36
CA THR A 271 -25.91 26.29 -3.32
C THR A 271 -24.66 25.65 -3.89
N PRO A 272 -23.55 25.55 -3.12
CA PRO A 272 -22.38 24.78 -3.50
C PRO A 272 -22.69 23.32 -3.84
N GLU A 273 -23.61 22.69 -3.13
CA GLU A 273 -23.97 21.27 -3.31
C GLU A 273 -24.61 21.01 -4.67
N PHE A 274 -25.47 21.91 -5.15
CA PHE A 274 -26.04 21.83 -6.49
C PHE A 274 -24.96 21.94 -7.57
N ASP A 275 -24.04 22.90 -7.44
CA ASP A 275 -22.94 23.07 -8.40
C ASP A 275 -22.00 21.85 -8.41
N LEU A 276 -21.71 21.29 -7.23
CA LEU A 276 -20.91 20.07 -7.08
C LEU A 276 -21.58 18.87 -7.74
N PHE A 277 -22.88 18.69 -7.53
CA PHE A 277 -23.66 17.61 -8.15
C PHE A 277 -23.63 17.70 -9.68
N VAL A 278 -23.96 18.87 -10.25
CA VAL A 278 -23.95 19.09 -11.71
C VAL A 278 -22.57 18.84 -12.29
N LYS A 279 -21.51 19.32 -11.61
CA LYS A 279 -20.12 19.10 -12.02
C LYS A 279 -19.74 17.62 -12.00
N GLU A 280 -20.10 16.89 -10.96
CA GLU A 280 -19.75 15.48 -10.82
C GLU A 280 -20.49 14.62 -11.84
N VAL A 281 -21.79 14.83 -12.04
CA VAL A 281 -22.57 14.13 -13.06
C VAL A 281 -21.98 14.37 -14.45
N ARG A 282 -21.70 15.63 -14.84
CA ARG A 282 -21.07 15.95 -16.12
C ARG A 282 -19.69 15.28 -16.26
N LYS A 283 -18.88 15.28 -15.22
CA LYS A 283 -17.56 14.64 -15.22
C LYS A 283 -17.69 13.13 -15.45
N GLU A 284 -18.58 12.47 -14.72
CA GLU A 284 -18.76 11.01 -14.81
C GLU A 284 -19.37 10.55 -16.13
N MET A 285 -20.18 11.39 -16.80
CA MET A 285 -20.65 11.14 -18.16
C MET A 285 -19.54 11.24 -19.21
N THR A 286 -18.53 12.08 -18.98
CA THR A 286 -17.58 12.51 -20.05
C THR A 286 -16.19 11.91 -19.92
N VAL A 287 -15.71 11.64 -18.70
CA VAL A 287 -14.44 10.97 -18.47
C VAL A 287 -14.48 9.58 -19.11
N LYS A 288 -13.48 9.27 -19.94
CA LYS A 288 -13.40 8.07 -20.79
C LYS A 288 -14.64 7.83 -21.64
N THR A 289 -15.35 8.90 -22.02
CA THR A 289 -16.59 8.82 -22.81
C THR A 289 -17.63 7.95 -22.08
N GLY A 290 -17.66 8.02 -20.75
CA GLY A 290 -18.56 7.25 -19.89
C GLY A 290 -18.28 5.74 -19.82
N GLN A 291 -17.16 5.25 -20.37
CA GLN A 291 -16.79 3.82 -20.36
C GLN A 291 -16.15 3.38 -19.03
N LYS A 292 -16.69 3.82 -17.91
CA LYS A 292 -16.29 3.36 -16.57
C LYS A 292 -17.42 2.54 -15.97
N CYS A 293 -17.08 1.41 -15.36
CA CYS A 293 -18.04 0.62 -14.58
C CYS A 293 -18.66 1.43 -13.43
N THR A 294 -17.97 2.46 -12.95
CA THR A 294 -18.41 3.38 -11.89
C THR A 294 -19.02 4.69 -12.39
N ALA A 295 -19.27 4.87 -13.70
CA ALA A 295 -19.89 6.09 -14.21
C ALA A 295 -21.35 6.22 -13.75
N ILE A 296 -21.81 7.45 -13.51
CA ILE A 296 -23.21 7.73 -13.12
C ILE A 296 -24.12 7.41 -14.29
N ARG A 297 -25.08 6.50 -14.10
CA ARG A 297 -26.09 6.13 -15.11
C ARG A 297 -27.47 6.71 -14.79
N ARG A 298 -27.74 6.91 -13.50
CA ARG A 298 -29.04 7.32 -12.97
C ARG A 298 -28.87 8.56 -12.09
N ILE A 299 -29.62 9.61 -12.38
CA ILE A 299 -29.54 10.91 -11.72
C ILE A 299 -30.88 11.12 -11.01
N ILE A 300 -30.90 10.99 -9.68
CA ILE A 300 -32.11 11.00 -8.85
C ILE A 300 -32.24 12.38 -8.20
N VAL A 301 -33.31 13.11 -8.52
CA VAL A 301 -33.45 14.54 -8.22
C VAL A 301 -34.81 14.80 -7.57
N PRO A 302 -34.93 15.73 -6.60
CA PRO A 302 -36.24 16.16 -6.10
C PRO A 302 -37.13 16.60 -7.25
N GLN A 303 -38.40 16.20 -7.25
CA GLN A 303 -39.33 16.45 -8.37
C GLN A 303 -39.41 17.93 -8.80
N ASN A 304 -39.23 18.85 -7.85
CA ASN A 304 -39.26 20.30 -8.08
C ASN A 304 -37.95 20.89 -8.61
N LEU A 305 -36.86 20.11 -8.70
CA LEU A 305 -35.54 20.55 -9.18
C LEU A 305 -35.13 19.88 -10.52
N VAL A 306 -36.00 19.05 -11.11
CA VAL A 306 -35.69 18.31 -12.35
C VAL A 306 -35.33 19.24 -13.50
N GLU A 307 -36.10 20.31 -13.70
CA GLU A 307 -35.86 21.28 -14.77
C GLU A 307 -34.54 22.05 -14.56
N ASP A 308 -34.27 22.50 -13.33
CA ASP A 308 -33.03 23.19 -12.99
C ASP A 308 -31.80 22.33 -13.28
N VAL A 309 -31.83 21.06 -12.84
CA VAL A 309 -30.74 20.10 -13.09
C VAL A 309 -30.60 19.84 -14.59
N GLN A 310 -31.69 19.63 -15.32
CA GLN A 310 -31.67 19.41 -16.77
C GLN A 310 -31.01 20.58 -17.51
N ILE A 311 -31.41 21.82 -17.21
CA ILE A 311 -30.86 23.02 -17.84
C ILE A 311 -29.38 23.18 -17.49
N ALA A 312 -29.01 23.01 -16.21
CA ALA A 312 -27.64 23.16 -15.75
C ALA A 312 -26.71 22.12 -16.39
N LEU A 313 -27.13 20.84 -16.44
CA LEU A 313 -26.37 19.77 -17.07
C LEU A 313 -26.24 19.99 -18.58
N GLY A 314 -27.32 20.34 -19.28
CA GLY A 314 -27.27 20.62 -20.72
C GLY A 314 -26.26 21.72 -21.06
N LYS A 315 -26.23 22.82 -20.27
CA LYS A 315 -25.23 23.89 -20.43
C LYS A 315 -23.80 23.44 -20.17
N GLN A 316 -23.57 22.51 -19.24
CA GLN A 316 -22.22 22.01 -18.94
C GLN A 316 -21.74 20.95 -19.94
N LEU A 317 -22.65 20.15 -20.49
CA LEU A 317 -22.39 19.17 -21.54
C LEU A 317 -22.09 19.86 -22.88
N ALA A 318 -22.78 20.97 -23.20
CA ALA A 318 -22.53 21.77 -24.41
C ALA A 318 -21.09 22.33 -24.51
N LYS A 319 -20.37 22.42 -23.38
CA LYS A 319 -18.98 22.88 -23.30
C LYS A 319 -17.96 21.76 -23.53
N VAL A 320 -18.38 20.53 -23.79
CA VAL A 320 -17.50 19.37 -23.93
C VAL A 320 -17.11 19.22 -25.40
N THR A 321 -15.89 19.63 -25.73
CA THR A 321 -15.32 19.46 -27.07
C THR A 321 -14.96 17.99 -27.31
N ILE A 322 -15.42 17.43 -28.43
CA ILE A 322 -15.22 16.04 -28.84
C ILE A 322 -14.26 16.01 -30.03
N GLY A 323 -13.25 15.12 -30.04
CA GLY A 323 -12.29 15.08 -31.12
C GLY A 323 -11.07 14.19 -30.88
N ASP A 324 -10.01 14.42 -31.66
CA ASP A 324 -8.73 13.73 -31.49
C ASP A 324 -8.15 14.02 -30.09
N PRO A 325 -7.95 13.00 -29.24
CA PRO A 325 -7.43 13.18 -27.88
C PRO A 325 -6.02 13.78 -27.79
N ARG A 326 -5.29 13.88 -28.90
CA ARG A 326 -3.97 14.53 -28.98
C ARG A 326 -4.04 16.06 -28.94
N LEU A 327 -5.20 16.63 -29.24
CA LEU A 327 -5.42 18.08 -29.24
C LEU A 327 -5.74 18.60 -27.84
N LYS A 328 -5.19 19.77 -27.48
CA LYS A 328 -5.29 20.34 -26.12
C LYS A 328 -6.68 20.87 -25.79
N GLU A 329 -7.46 21.23 -26.79
CA GLU A 329 -8.82 21.75 -26.68
C GLU A 329 -9.87 20.65 -26.51
N VAL A 330 -9.57 19.43 -26.92
CA VAL A 330 -10.48 18.28 -26.79
C VAL A 330 -10.63 17.90 -25.31
N ARG A 331 -11.87 17.62 -24.90
CA ARG A 331 -12.25 17.28 -23.53
C ARG A 331 -12.84 15.89 -23.39
N MET A 332 -13.32 15.31 -24.48
CA MET A 332 -13.81 13.94 -24.56
C MET A 332 -13.35 13.33 -25.88
N GLY A 333 -12.79 12.13 -25.85
CA GLY A 333 -12.35 11.44 -27.06
C GLY A 333 -13.41 10.48 -27.60
N ALA A 334 -12.98 9.27 -28.01
CA ALA A 334 -13.84 8.27 -28.64
C ALA A 334 -14.26 7.15 -27.66
N LEU A 335 -15.32 6.41 -28.01
CA LEU A 335 -15.56 5.06 -27.49
C LEU A 335 -14.52 4.08 -28.05
N ILE A 336 -14.42 2.88 -27.50
CA ILE A 336 -13.30 1.99 -27.86
C ILE A 336 -13.30 1.52 -29.32
N ASN A 337 -14.46 1.39 -29.95
CA ASN A 337 -14.60 1.07 -31.37
C ASN A 337 -16.04 1.33 -31.86
N LYS A 338 -16.26 1.20 -33.18
CA LYS A 338 -17.58 1.39 -33.81
C LYS A 338 -18.64 0.38 -33.36
N ALA A 339 -18.24 -0.85 -33.00
CA ALA A 339 -19.18 -1.84 -32.47
C ALA A 339 -19.75 -1.37 -31.12
N GLN A 340 -18.93 -0.74 -30.28
CA GLN A 340 -19.37 -0.14 -29.02
C GLN A 340 -20.27 1.08 -29.26
N VAL A 341 -19.99 1.91 -30.27
CA VAL A 341 -20.90 3.00 -30.67
C VAL A 341 -22.27 2.43 -31.01
N GLN A 342 -22.34 1.41 -31.88
CA GLN A 342 -23.60 0.79 -32.27
C GLN A 342 -24.32 0.19 -31.06
N PHE A 343 -23.61 -0.54 -30.20
CA PHE A 343 -24.17 -1.09 -28.97
C PHE A 343 -24.82 0.01 -28.10
N VAL A 344 -24.12 1.14 -27.89
CA VAL A 344 -24.68 2.25 -27.10
C VAL A 344 -25.92 2.84 -27.77
N LYS A 345 -25.91 3.04 -29.10
CA LYS A 345 -27.10 3.51 -29.85
C LYS A 345 -28.29 2.57 -29.70
N ASP A 346 -28.05 1.26 -29.72
CA ASP A 346 -29.09 0.25 -29.55
C ASP A 346 -29.69 0.28 -28.14
N GLN A 347 -28.88 0.47 -27.09
CA GLN A 347 -29.39 0.61 -25.73
C GLN A 347 -30.17 1.92 -25.53
N VAL A 348 -29.68 3.03 -26.07
CA VAL A 348 -30.41 4.31 -26.04
C VAL A 348 -31.75 4.18 -26.75
N SER A 349 -31.80 3.50 -27.90
CA SER A 349 -33.04 3.28 -28.66
C SER A 349 -34.11 2.52 -27.86
N LYS A 350 -33.71 1.67 -26.91
CA LYS A 350 -34.63 0.99 -25.98
C LYS A 350 -35.07 1.93 -24.85
N LEU A 351 -34.15 2.71 -24.30
CA LEU A 351 -34.44 3.64 -23.20
C LEU A 351 -35.40 4.76 -23.62
N ILE A 352 -35.27 5.28 -24.85
CA ILE A 352 -36.13 6.36 -25.36
C ILE A 352 -37.56 5.94 -25.69
N GLN A 353 -37.90 4.65 -25.54
CA GLN A 353 -39.29 4.20 -25.66
C GLN A 353 -40.18 4.78 -24.55
N THR A 354 -39.60 5.11 -23.40
CA THR A 354 -40.31 5.73 -22.26
C THR A 354 -39.65 7.00 -21.72
N ALA A 355 -38.34 7.17 -21.95
CA ALA A 355 -37.60 8.36 -21.51
C ALA A 355 -37.46 9.41 -22.63
N ASP A 356 -37.53 10.68 -22.27
CA ASP A 356 -37.27 11.79 -23.19
C ASP A 356 -35.76 11.99 -23.39
N MET A 357 -35.28 12.16 -24.62
CA MET A 357 -33.92 12.64 -24.88
C MET A 357 -33.89 14.16 -24.73
N VAL A 358 -33.28 14.65 -23.65
CA VAL A 358 -33.29 16.09 -23.29
C VAL A 358 -31.99 16.81 -23.66
N TYR A 359 -30.93 16.07 -23.99
CA TYR A 359 -29.69 16.60 -24.57
C TYR A 359 -28.97 15.52 -25.38
N GLY A 360 -28.27 15.92 -26.45
CA GLY A 360 -27.43 15.06 -27.27
C GLY A 360 -28.09 14.62 -28.58
N SER A 361 -27.37 13.80 -29.36
CA SER A 361 -27.88 13.19 -30.58
C SER A 361 -27.23 11.81 -30.83
N LEU A 362 -27.94 10.95 -31.57
CA LEU A 362 -27.44 9.67 -32.11
C LEU A 362 -26.81 9.82 -33.50
N ASP A 363 -26.83 11.02 -34.09
CA ASP A 363 -26.29 11.30 -35.41
C ASP A 363 -24.74 11.29 -35.41
N ASN A 364 -24.15 11.43 -36.60
CA ASN A 364 -22.71 11.59 -36.73
C ASN A 364 -22.24 12.91 -36.10
N ILE A 365 -21.06 12.88 -35.49
CA ILE A 365 -20.47 14.03 -34.81
C ILE A 365 -19.41 14.67 -35.69
N ASP A 366 -19.42 16.01 -35.74
CA ASP A 366 -18.29 16.79 -36.23
C ASP A 366 -17.17 16.80 -35.17
N ALA A 367 -16.18 15.92 -35.34
CA ALA A 367 -15.13 15.68 -34.38
C ALA A 367 -13.91 16.58 -34.65
N VAL A 368 -13.47 17.35 -33.66
CA VAL A 368 -12.34 18.29 -33.83
C VAL A 368 -11.06 17.51 -34.11
N GLY A 369 -10.45 17.77 -35.28
CA GLY A 369 -9.18 17.15 -35.68
C GLY A 369 -9.26 15.66 -36.04
N ALA A 370 -10.46 15.11 -36.23
CA ALA A 370 -10.67 13.71 -36.60
C ALA A 370 -11.83 13.55 -37.59
N ASP A 371 -11.86 12.43 -38.30
CA ASP A 371 -12.99 12.05 -39.16
C ASP A 371 -14.08 11.40 -38.29
N GLY A 372 -15.20 12.12 -38.10
CA GLY A 372 -16.33 11.67 -37.27
C GLY A 372 -17.00 10.39 -37.78
N GLU A 373 -16.93 10.11 -39.08
CA GLU A 373 -17.50 8.90 -39.67
C GLU A 373 -16.59 7.69 -39.49
N LYS A 374 -15.27 7.88 -39.50
CA LYS A 374 -14.30 6.78 -39.25
C LYS A 374 -14.07 6.50 -37.77
N GLY A 375 -13.95 7.53 -36.95
CA GLY A 375 -13.70 7.42 -35.52
C GLY A 375 -14.93 6.99 -34.71
N ALA A 376 -14.71 6.36 -33.56
CA ALA A 376 -15.76 5.86 -32.68
C ALA A 376 -16.36 6.93 -31.75
N PHE A 377 -16.71 8.09 -32.29
CA PHE A 377 -17.26 9.21 -31.52
C PHE A 377 -18.76 9.08 -31.24
N LEU A 378 -19.21 9.64 -30.11
CA LEU A 378 -20.62 9.72 -29.74
C LEU A 378 -20.88 10.94 -28.84
N SER A 379 -22.06 11.56 -28.98
CA SER A 379 -22.47 12.69 -28.14
C SER A 379 -22.69 12.22 -26.71
N PRO A 380 -22.44 13.04 -25.68
CA PRO A 380 -23.11 12.85 -24.40
C PRO A 380 -24.62 12.89 -24.62
N ILE A 381 -25.34 11.92 -24.05
CA ILE A 381 -26.79 11.80 -24.17
C ILE A 381 -27.38 11.87 -22.77
N LEU A 382 -28.25 12.85 -22.54
CA LEU A 382 -28.99 12.99 -21.29
C LEU A 382 -30.45 12.63 -21.57
N LEU A 383 -30.95 11.64 -20.83
CA LEU A 383 -32.33 11.21 -20.88
C LEU A 383 -33.09 11.73 -19.64
N ARG A 384 -34.42 11.73 -19.70
CA ARG A 384 -35.30 12.01 -18.57
C ARG A 384 -36.46 11.02 -18.55
N GLU A 385 -36.58 10.27 -17.46
CA GLU A 385 -37.71 9.38 -17.21
C GLU A 385 -38.60 9.99 -16.14
N ASN A 386 -39.81 10.40 -16.52
CA ASN A 386 -40.75 11.11 -15.64
C ASN A 386 -41.49 10.15 -14.68
N ASN A 387 -41.56 8.85 -14.98
CA ASN A 387 -42.29 7.86 -14.19
C ASN A 387 -41.39 6.65 -13.83
N PRO A 388 -40.28 6.87 -13.10
CA PRO A 388 -39.22 5.86 -12.92
C PRO A 388 -39.64 4.64 -12.09
N PHE A 389 -40.72 4.73 -11.32
CA PHE A 389 -41.29 3.58 -10.59
C PHE A 389 -42.13 2.66 -11.48
N LYS A 390 -42.70 3.20 -12.58
CA LYS A 390 -43.53 2.46 -13.52
C LYS A 390 -42.73 1.96 -14.72
N ASN A 391 -41.87 2.82 -15.26
CA ASN A 391 -41.06 2.56 -16.44
C ASN A 391 -39.67 2.05 -16.00
N THR A 392 -39.53 0.73 -15.87
CA THR A 392 -38.35 0.13 -15.23
C THR A 392 -37.13 -0.03 -16.14
N ALA A 393 -37.23 0.29 -17.43
CA ALA A 393 -36.14 0.11 -18.40
C ALA A 393 -34.84 0.83 -17.96
N VAL A 394 -34.97 2.02 -17.38
CA VAL A 394 -33.85 2.82 -16.83
C VAL A 394 -33.13 2.16 -15.65
N HIS A 395 -33.78 1.18 -15.01
CA HIS A 395 -33.20 0.39 -13.93
C HIS A 395 -32.67 -0.97 -14.41
N GLU A 396 -32.79 -1.30 -15.70
CA GLU A 396 -32.46 -2.63 -16.25
C GLU A 396 -31.43 -2.57 -17.39
N ILE A 397 -31.45 -1.50 -18.17
CA ILE A 397 -30.64 -1.34 -19.37
C ILE A 397 -29.48 -0.37 -19.10
N GLU A 398 -28.24 -0.86 -19.27
CA GLU A 398 -27.05 -0.01 -19.24
C GLU A 398 -26.59 0.33 -20.66
N ALA A 399 -26.52 1.62 -20.96
CA ALA A 399 -25.81 2.15 -22.12
C ALA A 399 -24.37 2.49 -21.71
N PHE A 400 -23.42 1.57 -21.97
CA PHE A 400 -22.01 1.70 -21.55
C PHE A 400 -21.23 2.71 -22.42
N GLY A 401 -21.55 3.98 -22.22
CA GLY A 401 -21.01 5.15 -22.92
C GLY A 401 -21.41 6.44 -22.18
N PRO A 402 -21.42 7.60 -22.85
CA PRO A 402 -21.65 8.89 -22.20
C PRO A 402 -23.15 9.17 -22.03
N VAL A 403 -23.88 8.24 -21.39
CA VAL A 403 -25.34 8.25 -21.27
C VAL A 403 -25.76 8.20 -19.80
N SER A 404 -26.68 9.08 -19.40
CA SER A 404 -27.32 9.08 -18.08
C SER A 404 -28.79 9.52 -18.15
N THR A 405 -29.60 9.10 -17.18
CA THR A 405 -31.04 9.42 -17.12
C THR A 405 -31.42 10.15 -15.84
N ILE A 406 -32.10 11.29 -15.95
CA ILE A 406 -32.71 12.04 -14.83
C ILE A 406 -34.04 11.39 -14.42
N MET A 407 -34.27 11.28 -13.12
CA MET A 407 -35.45 10.67 -12.51
C MET A 407 -35.91 11.49 -11.28
N PRO A 408 -37.20 11.85 -11.17
CA PRO A 408 -37.74 12.55 -10.02
C PRO A 408 -37.96 11.63 -8.80
N TYR A 409 -37.86 12.20 -7.60
CA TYR A 409 -38.35 11.61 -6.34
C TYR A 409 -39.07 12.66 -5.48
N LYS A 410 -39.91 12.21 -4.53
CA LYS A 410 -40.70 13.10 -3.64
C LYS A 410 -40.17 13.24 -2.22
N ASN A 411 -39.50 12.22 -1.70
CA ASN A 411 -38.91 12.18 -0.36
C ASN A 411 -37.72 11.19 -0.32
N MET A 412 -36.99 11.16 0.79
CA MET A 412 -35.79 10.33 0.90
C MET A 412 -36.06 8.83 0.74
N ASP A 413 -37.21 8.32 1.21
CA ASP A 413 -37.60 6.91 1.03
C ASP A 413 -37.70 6.55 -0.46
N GLU A 414 -38.35 7.39 -1.27
CA GLU A 414 -38.40 7.23 -2.72
C GLU A 414 -37.01 7.30 -3.37
N ALA A 415 -36.12 8.18 -2.91
CA ALA A 415 -34.75 8.27 -3.42
C ALA A 415 -33.93 7.00 -3.11
N ILE A 416 -34.11 6.43 -1.92
CA ILE A 416 -33.49 5.16 -1.50
C ILE A 416 -34.04 4.02 -2.34
N GLU A 417 -35.37 3.92 -2.50
CA GLU A 417 -36.00 2.89 -3.32
C GLU A 417 -35.50 2.95 -4.76
N LEU A 418 -35.51 4.13 -5.38
CA LEU A 418 -34.96 4.33 -6.73
C LEU A 418 -33.49 3.91 -6.80
N ALA A 419 -32.65 4.27 -5.83
CA ALA A 419 -31.26 3.83 -5.81
C ALA A 419 -31.14 2.29 -5.81
N GLN A 420 -31.96 1.59 -5.01
CA GLN A 420 -32.01 0.13 -4.90
C GLN A 420 -32.56 -0.57 -6.15
N MET A 421 -33.46 0.07 -6.91
CA MET A 421 -34.03 -0.50 -8.15
C MET A 421 -32.99 -0.86 -9.22
N GLY A 422 -31.76 -0.36 -9.11
CA GLY A 422 -30.61 -0.83 -9.92
C GLY A 422 -30.24 -2.31 -9.69
N LYS A 423 -30.82 -2.96 -8.68
CA LYS A 423 -30.61 -4.37 -8.28
C LYS A 423 -29.15 -4.67 -7.89
N GLY A 424 -28.53 -3.74 -7.17
CA GLY A 424 -27.14 -3.81 -6.74
C GLY A 424 -26.20 -3.07 -7.71
N SER A 425 -25.35 -2.19 -7.18
CA SER A 425 -24.47 -1.32 -7.96
C SER A 425 -23.10 -1.18 -7.30
N LEU A 426 -22.09 -0.82 -8.08
CA LEU A 426 -20.73 -0.61 -7.60
C LEU A 426 -20.66 0.62 -6.69
N VAL A 427 -21.31 1.72 -7.09
CA VAL A 427 -21.25 2.97 -6.36
C VAL A 427 -22.54 3.78 -6.46
N SER A 428 -22.86 4.52 -5.41
CA SER A 428 -23.77 5.68 -5.49
C SER A 428 -23.16 6.94 -4.87
N SER A 429 -23.86 8.06 -5.03
CA SER A 429 -23.54 9.30 -4.33
C SER A 429 -24.80 10.03 -3.88
N ILE A 430 -24.66 10.87 -2.85
CA ILE A 430 -25.64 11.87 -2.45
C ILE A 430 -24.94 13.23 -2.27
N PHE A 431 -25.53 14.30 -2.78
CA PHE A 431 -25.04 15.67 -2.62
C PHE A 431 -26.01 16.48 -1.75
N THR A 432 -25.58 16.83 -0.54
CA THR A 432 -26.40 17.51 0.49
C THR A 432 -25.48 18.13 1.53
N ASN A 433 -25.90 19.22 2.15
CA ASN A 433 -25.24 19.84 3.31
C ASN A 433 -25.96 19.49 4.64
N ASP A 434 -26.92 18.55 4.61
CA ASP A 434 -27.63 18.05 5.77
C ASP A 434 -27.15 16.64 6.16
N ASP A 435 -26.40 16.56 7.25
CA ASP A 435 -25.84 15.30 7.77
C ASP A 435 -26.91 14.26 8.13
N LYS A 436 -28.13 14.69 8.50
CA LYS A 436 -29.23 13.74 8.80
C LYS A 436 -29.70 13.06 7.52
N ARG A 437 -29.86 13.82 6.44
CA ARG A 437 -30.23 13.30 5.10
C ARG A 437 -29.12 12.42 4.54
N ALA A 438 -27.87 12.84 4.69
CA ALA A 438 -26.72 12.02 4.30
C ALA A 438 -26.74 10.66 5.04
N LYS A 439 -26.92 10.67 6.36
CA LYS A 439 -27.02 9.45 7.17
C LYS A 439 -28.20 8.57 6.74
N GLU A 440 -29.37 9.15 6.57
CA GLU A 440 -30.60 8.45 6.17
C GLU A 440 -30.40 7.72 4.84
N TYR A 441 -29.93 8.44 3.81
CA TYR A 441 -29.61 7.84 2.51
C TYR A 441 -28.55 6.75 2.61
N VAL A 442 -27.41 7.03 3.26
CA VAL A 442 -26.29 6.10 3.33
C VAL A 442 -26.73 4.79 4.00
N ILE A 443 -27.41 4.86 5.14
CA ILE A 443 -27.86 3.65 5.85
C ILE A 443 -28.95 2.92 5.05
N GLY A 444 -29.88 3.64 4.42
CA GLY A 444 -30.95 3.04 3.61
C GLY A 444 -30.46 2.40 2.30
N ALA A 445 -29.42 2.94 1.66
CA ALA A 445 -28.97 2.51 0.34
C ALA A 445 -27.75 1.57 0.35
N ALA A 446 -26.96 1.52 1.43
CA ALA A 446 -25.68 0.79 1.47
C ALA A 446 -25.78 -0.72 1.21
N SER A 447 -26.91 -1.36 1.54
CA SER A 447 -27.13 -2.78 1.25
C SER A 447 -27.10 -3.13 -0.24
N HIS A 448 -27.24 -2.13 -1.12
CA HIS A 448 -27.25 -2.28 -2.57
C HIS A 448 -26.04 -1.63 -3.26
N HIS A 449 -25.09 -1.05 -2.52
CA HIS A 449 -23.95 -0.32 -3.09
C HIS A 449 -22.65 -0.69 -2.38
N GLY A 450 -21.62 -1.10 -3.12
CA GLY A 450 -20.31 -1.38 -2.50
C GLY A 450 -19.58 -0.12 -2.02
N ARG A 451 -19.95 1.05 -2.54
CA ARG A 451 -19.42 2.35 -2.10
C ARG A 451 -20.48 3.46 -2.21
N ILE A 452 -20.51 4.37 -1.25
CA ILE A 452 -21.34 5.58 -1.31
C ILE A 452 -20.45 6.81 -1.08
N LEU A 453 -20.56 7.81 -1.96
CA LEU A 453 -19.92 9.12 -1.79
C LEU A 453 -20.94 10.14 -1.26
N VAL A 454 -20.66 10.74 -0.11
CA VAL A 454 -21.42 11.90 0.39
C VAL A 454 -20.70 13.18 -0.02
N GLY A 455 -21.27 13.94 -0.95
CA GLY A 455 -20.72 15.17 -1.51
C GLY A 455 -21.27 16.43 -0.84
N ASN A 456 -20.37 17.29 -0.36
CA ASN A 456 -20.72 18.61 0.18
C ASN A 456 -19.56 19.59 0.01
N ARG A 457 -19.78 20.86 0.36
CA ARG A 457 -18.76 21.92 0.28
C ARG A 457 -17.47 21.66 1.07
N ASP A 458 -17.53 20.89 2.16
CA ASP A 458 -16.38 20.67 3.05
C ASP A 458 -15.40 19.66 2.47
N MET A 459 -15.90 18.58 1.86
CA MET A 459 -15.07 17.55 1.20
C MET A 459 -14.60 17.96 -0.21
N ALA A 460 -15.28 18.92 -0.86
CA ALA A 460 -15.14 19.20 -2.28
C ALA A 460 -13.70 19.45 -2.76
N LYS A 461 -12.88 20.10 -1.93
CA LYS A 461 -11.48 20.43 -2.27
C LYS A 461 -10.55 19.22 -2.30
N GLN A 462 -10.90 18.15 -1.59
CA GLN A 462 -10.07 16.94 -1.41
C GLN A 462 -10.73 15.68 -1.99
N SER A 463 -11.94 15.80 -2.53
CA SER A 463 -12.69 14.69 -3.10
C SER A 463 -11.95 14.05 -4.27
N THR A 464 -11.89 12.72 -4.23
CA THR A 464 -11.39 11.90 -5.34
C THR A 464 -12.45 11.68 -6.43
N GLY A 465 -13.71 12.01 -6.14
CA GLY A 465 -14.85 11.85 -7.04
C GLY A 465 -15.54 10.49 -6.96
N HIS A 466 -16.68 10.41 -7.63
CA HIS A 466 -17.58 9.26 -7.67
C HIS A 466 -16.93 8.05 -8.36
N GLY A 467 -16.42 8.24 -9.58
CA GLY A 467 -15.94 7.14 -10.41
C GLY A 467 -14.43 6.91 -10.35
N SER A 468 -13.82 7.13 -9.19
CA SER A 468 -12.40 6.84 -8.92
C SER A 468 -12.29 5.84 -7.76
N PRO A 469 -12.20 4.53 -8.03
CA PRO A 469 -12.00 3.52 -6.98
C PRO A 469 -10.63 3.71 -6.32
N LEU A 470 -10.60 3.79 -4.98
CA LEU A 470 -9.38 3.98 -4.21
C LEU A 470 -8.85 2.65 -3.68
N PRO A 471 -7.53 2.37 -3.73
CA PRO A 471 -6.98 1.06 -3.34
C PRO A 471 -7.28 0.64 -1.90
N MET A 472 -7.53 1.61 -1.02
CA MET A 472 -7.84 1.39 0.40
C MET A 472 -9.33 1.15 0.67
N LEU A 473 -10.21 1.41 -0.30
CA LEU A 473 -11.65 1.24 -0.20
C LEU A 473 -12.10 0.06 -1.06
N VAL A 474 -13.19 -0.59 -0.68
CA VAL A 474 -13.76 -1.71 -1.45
C VAL A 474 -14.22 -1.20 -2.82
N HIS A 475 -13.86 -1.95 -3.86
CA HIS A 475 -14.43 -1.81 -5.20
C HIS A 475 -15.17 -3.10 -5.54
N GLY A 476 -16.47 -2.98 -5.79
CA GLY A 476 -17.34 -4.14 -5.91
C GLY A 476 -18.77 -3.74 -5.56
N GLY A 477 -19.69 -4.68 -5.60
CA GLY A 477 -21.09 -4.41 -5.29
C GLY A 477 -21.97 -5.65 -5.38
N PRO A 478 -23.10 -5.68 -4.66
CA PRO A 478 -23.99 -6.82 -4.64
C PRO A 478 -24.78 -6.96 -5.96
N GLY A 479 -25.50 -8.08 -6.11
CA GLY A 479 -26.49 -8.26 -7.17
C GLY A 479 -25.91 -8.12 -8.58
N ARG A 480 -26.44 -7.17 -9.36
CA ARG A 480 -26.05 -6.95 -10.77
C ARG A 480 -24.56 -6.65 -10.94
N ALA A 481 -23.99 -5.87 -10.03
CA ALA A 481 -22.57 -5.52 -10.04
C ALA A 481 -21.64 -6.74 -9.85
N GLY A 482 -22.19 -7.90 -9.48
CA GLY A 482 -21.54 -9.21 -9.57
C GLY A 482 -21.34 -9.92 -8.24
N GLY A 483 -21.48 -9.20 -7.13
CA GLY A 483 -21.32 -9.72 -5.77
C GLY A 483 -19.87 -9.88 -5.31
N GLY A 484 -18.90 -9.52 -6.14
CA GLY A 484 -17.48 -9.53 -5.81
C GLY A 484 -17.03 -8.31 -5.01
N GLU A 485 -15.89 -8.45 -4.34
CA GLU A 485 -15.12 -7.38 -3.72
C GLU A 485 -13.68 -7.43 -4.21
N GLU A 486 -13.13 -6.27 -4.57
CA GLU A 486 -11.76 -6.03 -4.99
C GLU A 486 -11.20 -4.84 -4.18
N MET A 487 -9.89 -4.64 -4.22
CA MET A 487 -9.20 -3.56 -3.50
C MET A 487 -9.42 -3.62 -1.96
N GLY A 488 -9.89 -2.56 -1.29
CA GLY A 488 -10.23 -2.60 0.13
C GLY A 488 -9.04 -2.71 1.10
N GLY A 489 -7.84 -2.32 0.66
CA GLY A 489 -6.61 -2.40 1.45
C GLY A 489 -6.26 -3.85 1.82
N MET A 490 -6.15 -4.14 3.11
CA MET A 490 -5.90 -5.51 3.57
C MET A 490 -7.02 -6.49 3.19
N ARG A 491 -8.25 -6.03 2.95
CA ARG A 491 -9.38 -6.91 2.59
C ARG A 491 -9.11 -7.66 1.29
N GLY A 492 -8.69 -6.97 0.24
CA GLY A 492 -8.38 -7.57 -1.05
C GLY A 492 -7.25 -8.58 -0.99
N ILE A 493 -6.20 -8.29 -0.21
CA ILE A 493 -5.06 -9.21 -0.05
C ILE A 493 -5.53 -10.55 0.51
N LYS A 494 -6.49 -10.53 1.45
CA LYS A 494 -7.03 -11.74 2.09
C LYS A 494 -7.77 -12.66 1.12
N HIS A 495 -8.31 -12.17 -0.01
CA HIS A 495 -8.96 -13.02 -1.01
C HIS A 495 -8.01 -14.02 -1.67
N TYR A 496 -6.72 -13.69 -1.72
CA TYR A 496 -5.67 -14.53 -2.31
C TYR A 496 -4.92 -15.38 -1.26
N MET A 497 -5.41 -15.37 -0.02
CA MET A 497 -4.86 -16.15 1.08
C MET A 497 -5.87 -17.20 1.55
N GLN A 498 -5.37 -18.25 2.18
CA GLN A 498 -6.18 -19.25 2.86
C GLN A 498 -6.21 -18.94 4.35
N ARG A 499 -7.42 -18.65 4.87
CA ARG A 499 -7.64 -18.57 6.31
C ARG A 499 -7.66 -19.96 6.91
N CYS A 500 -6.93 -20.17 7.99
CA CYS A 500 -6.88 -21.42 8.72
C CYS A 500 -6.99 -21.12 10.22
N ALA A 501 -7.95 -21.76 10.89
CA ALA A 501 -7.99 -21.78 12.35
C ALA A 501 -6.99 -22.84 12.83
N ILE A 502 -5.99 -22.41 13.58
CA ILE A 502 -5.04 -23.29 14.26
C ILE A 502 -5.44 -23.40 15.73
N GLN A 503 -5.27 -24.58 16.31
CA GLN A 503 -5.59 -24.87 17.70
C GLN A 503 -4.41 -25.57 18.35
N GLY A 504 -4.17 -25.29 19.62
CA GLY A 504 -3.05 -25.89 20.34
C GLY A 504 -2.80 -25.25 21.70
N SER A 505 -1.67 -25.61 22.30
CA SER A 505 -1.21 -24.96 23.53
C SER A 505 -0.75 -23.52 23.23
N PRO A 506 -0.86 -22.59 24.19
CA PRO A 506 -0.32 -21.23 24.03
C PRO A 506 1.15 -21.21 23.59
N THR A 507 1.98 -22.12 24.10
CA THR A 507 3.40 -22.27 23.70
C THR A 507 3.52 -22.60 22.23
N THR A 508 2.82 -23.62 21.74
CA THR A 508 2.88 -24.01 20.33
C THR A 508 2.31 -22.93 19.42
N ILE A 509 1.21 -22.29 19.81
CA ILE A 509 0.62 -21.19 19.03
C ILE A 509 1.57 -19.98 19.00
N THR A 510 2.34 -19.72 20.06
CA THR A 510 3.39 -18.68 20.06
C THR A 510 4.45 -18.96 18.99
N GLU A 511 4.96 -20.19 18.90
CA GLU A 511 5.94 -20.56 17.88
C GLU A 511 5.38 -20.48 16.45
N VAL A 512 4.11 -20.89 16.25
CA VAL A 512 3.48 -20.83 14.93
C VAL A 512 3.17 -19.39 14.51
N THR A 513 2.76 -18.52 15.42
CA THR A 513 2.36 -17.14 15.08
C THR A 513 3.51 -16.15 15.14
N GLY A 514 4.58 -16.47 15.88
CA GLY A 514 5.61 -15.49 16.26
C GLY A 514 5.09 -14.41 17.20
N ILE A 515 3.92 -14.62 17.83
CA ILE A 515 3.28 -13.71 18.77
C ILE A 515 3.06 -14.46 20.08
N TYR A 516 3.65 -13.95 21.17
CA TYR A 516 3.49 -14.53 22.50
C TYR A 516 2.02 -14.55 22.92
N GLN A 517 1.60 -15.72 23.39
CA GLN A 517 0.28 -15.95 23.96
C GLN A 517 0.38 -16.02 25.48
N ALA A 518 -0.58 -15.43 26.19
CA ALA A 518 -0.64 -15.56 27.66
C ALA A 518 -0.67 -17.05 28.06
N ASN A 519 -0.04 -17.39 29.19
CA ASN A 519 0.17 -18.76 29.67
C ASN A 519 1.07 -19.66 28.79
N ALA A 520 1.72 -19.11 27.75
CA ALA A 520 2.79 -19.81 27.05
C ALA A 520 4.04 -19.89 27.92
N GLU A 521 4.86 -20.90 27.67
CA GLU A 521 6.15 -21.06 28.35
C GLU A 521 7.05 -19.83 28.11
N TYR A 522 7.64 -19.33 29.19
CA TYR A 522 8.59 -18.24 29.14
C TYR A 522 9.94 -18.72 28.63
N LYS A 523 10.58 -17.94 27.76
CA LYS A 523 11.98 -18.13 27.37
C LYS A 523 12.83 -17.23 28.25
N GLU A 524 13.43 -17.79 29.31
CA GLU A 524 14.29 -17.02 30.21
C GLU A 524 15.50 -16.46 29.45
N THR A 525 15.94 -15.26 29.83
CA THR A 525 17.01 -14.52 29.14
C THR A 525 18.24 -14.36 30.03
N GLU A 526 19.45 -14.48 29.46
CA GLU A 526 20.70 -14.33 30.21
C GLU A 526 20.96 -12.87 30.63
N LYS A 527 20.57 -11.93 29.76
CA LYS A 527 20.68 -10.48 29.97
C LYS A 527 19.29 -9.89 30.10
N HIS A 528 19.22 -8.68 30.65
CA HIS A 528 17.98 -7.91 30.65
C HIS A 528 17.43 -7.76 29.20
N PRO A 529 16.14 -8.02 28.92
CA PRO A 529 15.61 -8.01 27.55
C PRO A 529 15.83 -6.69 26.79
N PHE A 530 15.80 -5.54 27.48
CA PHE A 530 16.11 -4.22 26.91
C PHE A 530 17.60 -4.00 26.53
N ALA A 531 18.50 -4.93 26.86
CA ALA A 531 19.89 -4.87 26.44
C ALA A 531 20.14 -5.53 25.08
N TYR A 532 19.15 -6.24 24.52
CA TYR A 532 19.24 -6.88 23.20
C TYR A 532 18.85 -5.91 22.08
N HIS A 533 19.48 -6.09 20.91
CA HIS A 533 19.06 -5.39 19.70
C HIS A 533 17.83 -6.06 19.10
N TRP A 534 17.14 -5.37 18.20
CA TRP A 534 15.86 -5.81 17.65
C TRP A 534 15.91 -7.21 16.99
N GLU A 535 17.01 -7.56 16.32
CA GLU A 535 17.20 -8.87 15.68
C GLU A 535 17.32 -10.01 16.70
N ASP A 536 17.98 -9.79 17.83
CA ASP A 536 18.25 -10.81 18.86
C ASP A 536 17.06 -11.06 19.80
N ILE A 537 16.00 -10.27 19.68
CA ILE A 537 14.78 -10.42 20.47
C ILE A 537 13.84 -11.42 19.80
N GLU A 538 13.23 -12.31 20.57
CA GLU A 538 12.27 -13.30 20.08
C GLU A 538 10.99 -13.29 20.92
N ALA A 539 9.86 -13.64 20.30
CA ALA A 539 8.62 -13.80 21.03
C ALA A 539 8.77 -14.85 22.16
N GLY A 540 8.27 -14.50 23.34
CA GLY A 540 8.40 -15.31 24.55
C GLY A 540 9.64 -15.04 25.40
N MET A 541 10.64 -14.29 24.91
CA MET A 541 11.78 -13.85 25.74
C MET A 541 11.27 -13.06 26.94
N SER A 542 11.57 -13.53 28.15
CA SER A 542 10.99 -13.02 29.39
C SER A 542 12.03 -12.68 30.45
N LEU A 543 11.65 -11.75 31.33
CA LEU A 543 12.35 -11.38 32.55
C LEU A 543 11.38 -11.42 33.73
N LYS A 544 11.73 -12.17 34.79
CA LYS A 544 11.13 -12.00 36.12
C LYS A 544 11.84 -10.90 36.87
N THR A 545 11.12 -9.88 37.32
CA THR A 545 11.72 -8.81 38.14
C THR A 545 11.87 -9.25 39.60
N HIS A 546 12.63 -8.46 40.37
CA HIS A 546 12.55 -8.48 41.81
C HIS A 546 11.20 -7.92 42.30
N LYS A 547 10.92 -8.06 43.61
CA LYS A 547 9.65 -7.68 44.25
C LYS A 547 9.69 -6.24 44.78
N ARG A 548 8.55 -5.55 44.82
CA ARG A 548 8.34 -4.25 45.50
C ARG A 548 7.07 -4.27 46.33
N THR A 549 7.17 -3.93 47.61
CA THR A 549 6.02 -3.73 48.49
C THR A 549 5.44 -2.33 48.30
N VAL A 550 4.12 -2.24 48.11
CA VAL A 550 3.38 -0.98 47.98
C VAL A 550 2.98 -0.49 49.36
N THR A 551 3.42 0.68 49.77
CA THR A 551 3.12 1.23 51.10
C THR A 551 1.99 2.25 51.06
N ASP A 552 1.37 2.54 52.21
CA ASP A 552 0.38 3.62 52.33
C ASP A 552 0.97 4.98 51.90
N THR A 553 2.25 5.21 52.23
CA THR A 553 3.00 6.40 51.80
C THR A 553 3.16 6.48 50.28
N ASP A 554 3.41 5.36 49.58
CA ASP A 554 3.45 5.35 48.12
C ASP A 554 2.11 5.79 47.52
N ILE A 555 0.99 5.28 48.06
CA ILE A 555 -0.36 5.59 47.58
C ILE A 555 -0.65 7.08 47.75
N ILE A 556 -0.42 7.63 48.94
CA ILE A 556 -0.63 9.06 49.23
C ILE A 556 0.32 9.96 48.42
N ASN A 557 1.59 9.60 48.29
CA ASN A 557 2.54 10.37 47.50
C ASN A 557 2.15 10.39 46.02
N PHE A 558 1.72 9.25 45.48
CA PHE A 558 1.27 9.18 44.10
C PHE A 558 -0.02 9.97 43.88
N ALA A 559 -0.96 9.92 44.82
CA ALA A 559 -2.17 10.73 44.82
C ALA A 559 -1.83 12.24 44.78
N ASN A 560 -0.90 12.68 45.63
CA ASN A 560 -0.44 14.08 45.67
C ASN A 560 0.33 14.50 44.41
N LEU A 561 1.14 13.60 43.84
CA LEU A 561 1.91 13.87 42.63
C LEU A 561 1.04 13.97 41.39
N THR A 562 0.10 13.03 41.23
CA THR A 562 -0.76 12.96 40.03
C THR A 562 -2.02 13.79 40.16
N TRP A 563 -2.34 14.24 41.38
CA TRP A 563 -3.59 14.88 41.74
C TRP A 563 -4.82 13.97 41.60
N ASP A 564 -4.62 12.66 41.47
CA ASP A 564 -5.68 11.68 41.56
C ASP A 564 -5.98 11.44 43.04
N HIS A 565 -6.99 12.12 43.58
CA HIS A 565 -7.46 11.93 44.95
C HIS A 565 -8.73 11.08 45.02
N PHE A 566 -8.94 10.16 44.07
CA PHE A 566 -10.10 9.28 44.06
C PHE A 566 -10.25 8.52 45.39
N TYR A 567 -11.49 8.48 45.91
CA TYR A 567 -11.79 8.10 47.28
C TYR A 567 -11.25 6.71 47.67
N ALA A 568 -11.23 5.75 46.74
CA ALA A 568 -10.73 4.40 46.99
C ALA A 568 -9.24 4.38 47.41
N HIS A 569 -8.48 5.42 47.04
CA HIS A 569 -7.05 5.56 47.33
C HIS A 569 -6.79 6.50 48.52
N THR A 570 -7.65 7.48 48.76
CA THR A 570 -7.38 8.60 49.67
C THR A 570 -8.30 8.64 50.90
N ASP A 571 -9.53 8.14 50.80
CA ASP A 571 -10.53 8.18 51.87
C ASP A 571 -11.07 6.79 52.24
N ILE A 572 -10.47 6.21 53.28
CA ILE A 572 -10.87 4.89 53.81
C ILE A 572 -12.26 4.87 54.45
N THR A 573 -12.84 6.03 54.77
CA THR A 573 -14.18 6.11 55.37
C THR A 573 -15.30 6.02 54.33
N SER A 574 -14.96 6.21 53.05
CA SER A 574 -15.91 6.19 51.92
C SER A 574 -15.90 4.88 51.12
N LEU A 575 -15.41 3.78 51.69
CA LEU A 575 -15.35 2.47 51.00
C LEU A 575 -16.66 1.67 51.10
N GLU A 576 -17.58 2.05 51.98
CA GLU A 576 -18.88 1.37 52.14
C GLU A 576 -19.68 1.41 50.83
N GLY A 577 -20.18 0.25 50.39
CA GLY A 577 -20.90 0.11 49.12
C GLY A 577 -20.01 0.03 47.87
N SER A 578 -18.67 0.11 48.02
CA SER A 578 -17.71 -0.10 46.93
C SER A 578 -17.23 -1.56 46.87
N ILE A 579 -16.48 -1.90 45.81
CA ILE A 579 -15.84 -3.22 45.65
C ILE A 579 -14.52 -3.34 46.44
N PHE A 580 -14.07 -2.28 47.10
CA PHE A 580 -12.78 -2.22 47.78
C PHE A 580 -12.94 -2.39 49.28
N GLU A 581 -12.11 -3.25 49.87
CA GLU A 581 -12.19 -3.57 51.31
C GLU A 581 -11.28 -2.67 52.15
N LYS A 582 -10.20 -2.14 51.54
CA LYS A 582 -9.17 -1.32 52.19
C LYS A 582 -8.69 -0.24 51.21
N ARG A 583 -7.84 0.67 51.70
CA ARG A 583 -7.13 1.62 50.84
C ARG A 583 -6.37 0.85 49.76
N THR A 584 -6.75 1.06 48.51
CA THR A 584 -6.15 0.41 47.34
C THR A 584 -5.16 1.34 46.67
N ALA A 585 -4.13 0.79 46.03
CA ALA A 585 -3.20 1.54 45.22
C ALA A 585 -3.84 2.01 43.90
N HIS A 586 -3.37 3.13 43.37
CA HIS A 586 -3.80 3.60 42.05
C HIS A 586 -3.39 2.58 40.99
N GLY A 587 -4.30 2.26 40.06
CA GLY A 587 -3.93 1.43 38.90
C GLY A 587 -2.73 2.02 38.14
N TYR A 588 -2.72 3.34 37.93
CA TYR A 588 -1.59 4.03 37.31
C TYR A 588 -0.30 3.95 38.13
N PHE A 589 -0.39 3.92 39.46
CA PHE A 589 0.76 3.67 40.32
C PHE A 589 1.29 2.25 40.12
N ILE A 590 0.43 1.23 40.03
CA ILE A 590 0.83 -0.16 39.77
C ILE A 590 1.64 -0.25 38.47
N ILE A 591 1.19 0.40 37.38
CA ILE A 591 1.93 0.41 36.11
C ILE A 591 3.23 1.21 36.22
N ALA A 592 3.24 2.35 36.90
CA ALA A 592 4.45 3.15 37.10
C ALA A 592 5.49 2.38 37.94
N ALA A 593 5.04 1.69 39.00
CA ALA A 593 5.86 0.84 39.84
C ALA A 593 6.38 -0.37 39.06
N ALA A 594 5.55 -0.99 38.21
CA ALA A 594 5.95 -2.07 37.32
C ALA A 594 7.06 -1.60 36.36
N ALA A 595 6.91 -0.45 35.71
CA ALA A 595 7.95 0.13 34.86
C ALA A 595 9.26 0.38 35.62
N GLY A 596 9.18 0.86 36.86
CA GLY A 596 10.35 0.99 37.74
C GLY A 596 11.06 -0.33 38.03
N LEU A 597 10.37 -1.48 37.95
CA LEU A 597 10.96 -2.81 38.15
C LEU A 597 11.60 -3.40 36.89
N PHE A 598 11.01 -3.18 35.72
CA PHE A 598 11.46 -3.83 34.47
C PHE A 598 12.24 -2.94 33.51
N VAL A 599 12.31 -1.62 33.72
CA VAL A 599 13.06 -0.73 32.82
C VAL A 599 14.55 -0.81 33.13
N TYR A 600 15.35 -1.07 32.09
CA TYR A 600 16.80 -1.10 32.18
C TYR A 600 17.39 0.32 32.32
N PRO A 601 18.19 0.61 33.36
CA PRO A 601 18.64 1.99 33.63
C PRO A 601 19.83 2.45 32.77
N ASN A 602 20.63 1.52 32.22
CA ASN A 602 21.82 1.89 31.45
C ASN A 602 21.45 2.16 29.98
N LYS A 603 22.27 2.99 29.31
CA LYS A 603 22.16 3.21 27.85
C LYS A 603 22.27 1.87 27.12
N GLY A 604 21.30 1.59 26.26
CA GLY A 604 21.22 0.34 25.48
C GLY A 604 20.49 0.53 24.16
N PRO A 605 20.11 -0.56 23.48
CA PRO A 605 19.43 -0.51 22.19
C PRO A 605 18.02 0.09 22.23
N VAL A 606 17.37 0.11 23.40
CA VAL A 606 16.08 0.78 23.57
C VAL A 606 16.24 2.29 23.39
N ALA A 607 15.64 2.84 22.33
CA ALA A 607 15.67 4.26 22.03
C ALA A 607 14.56 5.03 22.75
N ALA A 608 13.34 4.47 22.78
CA ALA A 608 12.20 5.08 23.44
C ALA A 608 11.16 4.02 23.83
N ASN A 609 10.58 4.17 25.02
CA ASN A 609 9.32 3.54 25.38
C ASN A 609 8.21 4.60 25.21
N TYR A 610 7.38 4.47 24.17
CA TYR A 610 6.55 5.58 23.70
C TYR A 610 5.05 5.28 23.67
N GLY A 611 4.65 4.03 23.96
CA GLY A 611 3.25 3.64 23.88
C GLY A 611 2.85 2.59 24.90
N LEU A 612 1.57 2.61 25.26
CA LEU A 612 0.91 1.67 26.16
C LEU A 612 -0.43 1.26 25.53
N GLU A 613 -0.62 -0.05 25.33
CA GLU A 613 -1.82 -0.68 24.76
C GLU A 613 -2.39 -1.70 25.75
N ASP A 614 -3.67 -2.05 25.61
CA ASP A 614 -4.34 -3.15 26.32
C ASP A 614 -4.17 -3.18 27.86
N CYS A 615 -4.05 -2.01 28.50
CA CYS A 615 -3.90 -1.94 29.95
C CYS A 615 -5.20 -2.34 30.66
N ARG A 616 -5.12 -3.32 31.56
CA ARG A 616 -6.25 -3.81 32.38
C ARG A 616 -5.80 -4.09 33.81
N PHE A 617 -6.64 -3.70 34.76
CA PHE A 617 -6.48 -4.00 36.18
C PHE A 617 -7.51 -5.07 36.54
N LEU A 618 -7.04 -6.25 36.92
CA LEU A 618 -7.85 -7.43 37.20
C LEU A 618 -8.19 -7.54 38.68
N ARG A 619 -7.25 -7.14 39.55
CA ARG A 619 -7.37 -7.22 41.00
C ARG A 619 -6.83 -5.95 41.65
N PRO A 620 -7.41 -5.49 42.78
CA PRO A 620 -6.84 -4.40 43.55
C PRO A 620 -5.54 -4.83 44.23
N ILE A 621 -4.63 -3.86 44.44
CA ILE A 621 -3.46 -3.99 45.31
C ILE A 621 -3.70 -3.11 46.51
N TYR A 622 -3.71 -3.68 47.69
CA TYR A 622 -3.88 -2.94 48.92
C TYR A 622 -2.54 -2.48 49.50
N HIS A 623 -2.58 -1.56 50.46
CA HIS A 623 -1.39 -1.19 51.20
C HIS A 623 -0.73 -2.44 51.84
N ASN A 624 0.60 -2.49 51.80
CA ASN A 624 1.48 -3.60 52.19
C ASN A 624 1.46 -4.86 51.31
N ASP A 625 0.68 -4.88 50.22
CA ASP A 625 0.82 -5.93 49.22
C ASP A 625 2.13 -5.76 48.44
N THR A 626 2.65 -6.88 47.94
CA THR A 626 3.93 -6.93 47.23
C THR A 626 3.71 -7.37 45.79
N ILE A 627 4.21 -6.58 44.86
CA ILE A 627 4.11 -6.87 43.43
C ILE A 627 5.45 -7.32 42.85
N HIS A 628 5.39 -8.11 41.78
CA HIS A 628 6.48 -8.33 40.85
C HIS A 628 5.96 -8.41 39.42
N VAL A 629 6.87 -8.38 38.45
CA VAL A 629 6.52 -8.28 37.04
C VAL A 629 7.18 -9.38 36.23
N ARG A 630 6.46 -9.90 35.24
CA ARG A 630 7.02 -10.58 34.08
C ARG A 630 6.94 -9.64 32.88
N LEU A 631 8.10 -9.32 32.32
CA LEU A 631 8.22 -8.57 31.06
C LEU A 631 8.59 -9.55 29.96
N THR A 632 7.68 -9.79 29.02
CA THR A 632 7.83 -10.79 27.97
C THR A 632 7.72 -10.15 26.59
N CYS A 633 8.62 -10.46 25.65
CA CYS A 633 8.50 -9.98 24.27
C CYS A 633 7.24 -10.60 23.63
N LYS A 634 6.28 -9.76 23.29
CA LYS A 634 5.00 -10.16 22.68
C LYS A 634 5.14 -10.37 21.18
N GLU A 635 5.61 -9.34 20.49
CA GLU A 635 5.65 -9.30 19.03
C GLU A 635 6.71 -8.28 18.59
N LYS A 636 7.37 -8.55 17.45
CA LYS A 636 8.23 -7.57 16.78
C LYS A 636 7.55 -7.03 15.53
N ILE A 637 7.53 -5.71 15.40
CA ILE A 637 7.07 -5.02 14.20
C ILE A 637 8.27 -4.36 13.54
N ASP A 638 8.51 -4.75 12.29
CA ASP A 638 9.57 -4.15 11.49
C ASP A 638 9.16 -2.74 11.05
N ARG A 639 10.14 -1.83 11.05
CA ARG A 639 9.95 -0.41 10.74
C ARG A 639 11.05 0.04 9.79
N ASP A 640 10.64 0.71 8.71
CA ASP A 640 11.57 1.46 7.88
C ASP A 640 12.02 2.70 8.63
N SER A 641 13.32 2.98 8.59
CA SER A 641 13.88 4.21 9.15
C SER A 641 14.00 5.27 8.04
N ARG A 642 13.67 6.52 8.37
CA ARG A 642 13.74 7.67 7.45
C ARG A 642 14.27 8.87 8.22
N GLY A 643 14.92 9.78 7.50
CA GLY A 643 15.49 10.97 8.13
C GLY A 643 16.70 10.63 8.99
N LYS A 644 16.96 11.51 9.95
CA LYS A 644 18.05 11.42 10.93
C LYS A 644 17.70 10.52 12.12
N GLU A 645 17.17 9.32 11.87
CA GLU A 645 16.87 8.30 12.88
C GLU A 645 17.72 7.05 12.64
N LEU A 646 18.36 6.54 13.69
CA LEU A 646 19.08 5.27 13.60
C LEU A 646 18.11 4.11 13.31
N PRO A 647 18.57 3.07 12.59
CA PRO A 647 17.71 1.98 12.18
C PRO A 647 17.13 1.26 13.38
N SER A 648 15.82 1.14 13.41
CA SER A 648 15.08 0.63 14.57
C SER A 648 13.81 -0.07 14.15
N GLY A 649 13.38 -1.04 14.96
CA GLY A 649 12.07 -1.68 14.88
C GLY A 649 11.28 -1.43 16.17
N ILE A 650 10.02 -1.83 16.17
CA ILE A 650 9.16 -1.78 17.35
C ILE A 650 9.12 -3.18 17.97
N VAL A 651 9.24 -3.25 19.29
CA VAL A 651 8.99 -4.45 20.07
C VAL A 651 7.82 -4.16 21.01
N LYS A 652 6.76 -4.96 20.88
CA LYS A 652 5.67 -4.99 21.83
C LYS A 652 6.08 -5.90 22.98
N TRP A 653 6.05 -5.41 24.21
CA TRP A 653 6.29 -6.25 25.39
C TRP A 653 5.00 -6.43 26.17
N PHE A 654 4.66 -7.68 26.46
CA PHE A 654 3.58 -8.03 27.36
C PHE A 654 4.08 -7.96 28.80
N VAL A 655 3.44 -7.10 29.58
CA VAL A 655 3.72 -6.85 30.99
C VAL A 655 2.64 -7.54 31.79
N GLU A 656 3.04 -8.48 32.64
CA GLU A 656 2.17 -9.16 33.59
C GLU A 656 2.62 -8.78 35.00
N VAL A 657 1.73 -8.17 35.78
CA VAL A 657 1.98 -7.80 37.17
C VAL A 657 1.30 -8.83 38.06
N PHE A 658 2.05 -9.41 38.99
CA PHE A 658 1.56 -10.42 39.93
C PHE A 658 1.74 -9.94 41.36
N ASP A 659 0.88 -10.39 42.27
CA ASP A 659 1.01 -10.14 43.70
C ASP A 659 1.93 -11.15 44.41
N GLN A 660 1.90 -11.16 45.75
CA GLN A 660 2.69 -12.07 46.58
C GLN A 660 2.26 -13.54 46.51
N GLU A 661 1.03 -13.82 46.06
CA GLU A 661 0.46 -15.17 45.88
C GLU A 661 0.61 -15.67 44.43
N ASP A 662 1.36 -14.93 43.59
CA ASP A 662 1.52 -15.16 42.15
C ASP A 662 0.18 -15.06 41.38
N GLU A 663 -0.80 -14.32 41.91
CA GLU A 663 -2.07 -14.04 41.23
C GLU A 663 -1.92 -12.82 40.30
N LEU A 664 -2.56 -12.87 39.12
CA LEU A 664 -2.44 -11.82 38.11
C LEU A 664 -3.25 -10.58 38.50
N VAL A 665 -2.56 -9.44 38.63
CA VAL A 665 -3.09 -8.16 39.12
C VAL A 665 -3.40 -7.22 37.97
N ALA A 666 -2.46 -7.07 37.05
CA ALA A 666 -2.59 -6.16 35.92
C ALA A 666 -1.84 -6.69 34.70
N ILE A 667 -2.34 -6.36 33.53
CA ILE A 667 -1.66 -6.59 32.26
C ILE A 667 -1.55 -5.29 31.47
N ALA A 668 -0.51 -5.17 30.68
CA ALA A 668 -0.37 -4.13 29.68
C ALA A 668 0.54 -4.58 28.53
N THR A 669 0.43 -3.93 27.38
CA THR A 669 1.40 -4.05 26.30
C THR A 669 2.15 -2.74 26.15
N ILE A 670 3.47 -2.72 26.32
CA ILE A 670 4.29 -1.53 26.07
C ILE A 670 4.90 -1.57 24.67
N LEU A 671 4.99 -0.40 24.04
CA LEU A 671 5.58 -0.22 22.71
C LEU A 671 6.94 0.43 22.84
N THR A 672 7.98 -0.34 22.51
CA THR A 672 9.36 0.09 22.64
C THR A 672 10.02 0.16 21.27
N MET A 673 10.62 1.30 20.95
CA MET A 673 11.51 1.44 19.80
C MET A 673 12.88 0.90 20.16
N VAL A 674 13.34 -0.12 19.44
CA VAL A 674 14.61 -0.81 19.69
C VAL A 674 15.48 -0.69 18.45
N GLN A 675 16.72 -0.27 18.64
CA GLN A 675 17.72 -0.15 17.57
C GLN A 675 18.04 -1.53 16.99
N LYS A 676 18.18 -1.56 15.67
CA LYS A 676 18.65 -2.70 14.90
C LYS A 676 20.16 -2.84 15.03
N ILE A 677 20.68 -4.04 14.85
CA ILE A 677 22.12 -4.30 14.89
C ILE A 677 22.82 -3.46 13.82
N ASN A 678 23.81 -2.68 14.24
CA ASN A 678 24.78 -2.10 13.32
C ASN A 678 25.79 -3.18 12.91
N ARG A 679 25.79 -3.55 11.62
CA ARG A 679 26.67 -4.60 11.08
C ARG A 679 28.06 -4.09 10.68
N PHE A 680 28.28 -2.78 10.71
CA PHE A 680 29.61 -2.23 10.51
C PHE A 680 30.50 -2.58 11.70
N LYS A 681 31.77 -2.90 11.42
CA LYS A 681 32.76 -3.06 12.48
C LYS A 681 33.04 -1.71 13.12
N THR A 682 33.29 -1.72 14.42
CA THR A 682 33.67 -0.52 15.18
C THR A 682 34.91 0.13 14.58
N ILE A 683 34.86 1.44 14.38
CA ILE A 683 35.98 2.25 13.91
C ILE A 683 36.43 3.13 15.08
N ASP A 684 37.41 2.63 15.81
CA ASP A 684 38.15 3.35 16.85
C ASP A 684 39.66 3.19 16.60
N LYS A 685 40.49 3.97 17.31
CA LYS A 685 41.94 3.94 17.12
C LYS A 685 42.51 2.51 17.21
N LYS A 686 42.05 1.70 18.16
CA LYS A 686 42.55 0.34 18.39
C LYS A 686 42.12 -0.59 17.26
N SER A 687 40.87 -0.49 16.80
CA SER A 687 40.38 -1.32 15.70
C SER A 687 41.07 -0.94 14.39
N ILE A 688 41.24 0.36 14.10
CA ILE A 688 41.99 0.86 12.94
C ILE A 688 43.41 0.31 12.95
N GLN A 689 44.14 0.43 14.07
CA GLN A 689 45.49 -0.13 14.20
C GLN A 689 45.54 -1.63 13.90
N ASN A 690 44.59 -2.41 14.42
CA ASN A 690 44.50 -3.85 14.20
C ASN A 690 44.16 -4.21 12.74
N TYR A 691 43.33 -3.43 12.05
CA TYR A 691 43.05 -3.65 10.64
C TYR A 691 44.26 -3.28 9.76
N LEU A 692 44.92 -2.16 10.06
CA LEU A 692 46.10 -1.71 9.34
C LEU A 692 47.32 -2.62 9.56
N SER A 693 47.43 -3.35 10.67
CA SER A 693 48.54 -4.29 10.89
C SER A 693 48.50 -5.48 9.93
N LYS A 694 47.34 -5.78 9.33
CA LYS A 694 47.18 -6.83 8.31
C LYS A 694 47.53 -6.35 6.89
N LEU A 695 47.63 -5.04 6.67
CA LEU A 695 47.85 -4.43 5.37
C LEU A 695 49.34 -4.37 5.02
N THR A 696 49.74 -4.83 3.85
CA THR A 696 51.11 -4.73 3.31
C THR A 696 51.14 -3.95 2.00
N GLU A 697 52.32 -3.54 1.54
CA GLU A 697 52.49 -2.83 0.26
C GLU A 697 51.92 -3.64 -0.91
N ASP A 698 52.13 -4.96 -0.90
CA ASP A 698 51.65 -5.89 -1.93
C ASP A 698 50.14 -6.22 -1.84
N THR A 699 49.43 -5.74 -0.81
CA THR A 699 48.01 -6.04 -0.66
C THR A 699 47.20 -5.34 -1.76
N LYS A 700 46.54 -6.15 -2.61
CA LYS A 700 45.71 -5.64 -3.71
C LYS A 700 44.25 -5.48 -3.28
N PRO A 701 43.55 -4.46 -3.80
CA PRO A 701 42.12 -4.32 -3.56
C PRO A 701 41.34 -5.42 -4.29
N VAL A 702 40.24 -5.88 -3.68
CA VAL A 702 39.26 -6.80 -4.25
C VAL A 702 38.43 -6.10 -5.34
N TRP A 703 38.25 -4.78 -5.26
CA TRP A 703 37.63 -3.94 -6.29
C TRP A 703 38.23 -2.53 -6.30
N GLY A 704 38.15 -1.81 -7.43
CA GLY A 704 38.78 -0.50 -7.60
C GLY A 704 40.30 -0.57 -7.80
N ASN A 705 40.94 0.59 -7.92
CA ASN A 705 42.32 0.71 -8.43
C ASN A 705 43.33 1.35 -7.46
N MET A 706 42.95 1.67 -6.22
CA MET A 706 43.88 2.26 -5.24
C MET A 706 44.93 1.26 -4.80
N SER A 707 46.18 1.71 -4.62
CA SER A 707 47.20 0.97 -3.88
C SER A 707 46.88 0.95 -2.37
N SER A 708 47.52 0.04 -1.64
CA SER A 708 47.41 -0.04 -0.17
C SER A 708 47.76 1.29 0.50
N GLN A 709 48.80 1.98 0.02
CA GLN A 709 49.20 3.30 0.51
C GLN A 709 48.19 4.39 0.15
N GLN A 710 47.72 4.43 -1.10
CA GLN A 710 46.72 5.42 -1.53
C GLN A 710 45.42 5.32 -0.73
N MET A 711 44.99 4.11 -0.39
CA MET A 711 43.81 3.91 0.46
C MET A 711 44.01 4.50 1.88
N VAL A 712 45.16 4.26 2.50
CA VAL A 712 45.48 4.80 3.84
C VAL A 712 45.55 6.32 3.82
N GLU A 713 46.20 6.89 2.81
CA GLU A 713 46.28 8.34 2.62
C GLU A 713 44.92 8.99 2.34
N HIS A 714 44.04 8.29 1.62
CA HIS A 714 42.67 8.74 1.39
C HIS A 714 41.85 8.80 2.69
N LEU A 715 41.95 7.77 3.54
CA LEU A 715 41.30 7.76 4.86
C LEU A 715 41.86 8.85 5.79
N GLU A 716 43.16 9.15 5.69
CA GLU A 716 43.79 10.23 6.46
C GLU A 716 43.26 11.59 6.00
N TYR A 717 43.15 11.78 4.68
CA TYR A 717 42.61 13.00 4.11
C TYR A 717 41.18 13.28 4.59
N THR A 718 40.31 12.27 4.65
CA THR A 718 38.94 12.47 5.13
C THR A 718 38.88 12.87 6.61
N LEU A 719 39.80 12.36 7.45
CA LEU A 719 39.92 12.80 8.84
C LEU A 719 40.41 14.25 8.96
N LYS A 720 41.33 14.70 8.11
CA LYS A 720 41.78 16.10 8.05
C LYS A 720 40.68 17.06 7.57
N VAL A 721 39.81 16.61 6.67
CA VAL A 721 38.60 17.36 6.33
C VAL A 721 37.68 17.46 7.56
N ALA A 722 37.46 16.34 8.26
CA ALA A 722 36.60 16.30 9.44
C ALA A 722 37.10 17.18 10.60
N SER A 723 38.42 17.23 10.84
CA SER A 723 39.06 18.05 11.89
C SER A 723 39.10 19.55 11.55
N GLY A 724 38.64 19.95 10.37
CA GLY A 724 38.64 21.35 9.93
C GLY A 724 39.98 21.84 9.37
N GLU A 725 41.01 20.99 9.32
CA GLU A 725 42.31 21.33 8.69
C GLU A 725 42.17 21.61 7.19
N ILE A 726 41.19 20.96 6.54
CA ILE A 726 40.90 21.12 5.11
C ILE A 726 39.43 21.47 4.95
N GLN A 727 39.13 22.73 4.59
CA GLN A 727 37.76 23.26 4.45
C GLN A 727 37.57 24.17 3.22
N ASP A 728 38.66 24.47 2.49
CA ASP A 728 38.63 25.31 1.30
C ASP A 728 38.19 24.51 0.06
N PHE A 729 36.91 24.15 0.04
CA PHE A 729 36.24 23.52 -1.08
C PHE A 729 34.73 23.75 -1.05
N GLU A 730 34.07 23.48 -2.19
CA GLU A 730 32.63 23.56 -2.35
C GLU A 730 31.96 22.19 -2.15
N ILE A 731 30.70 22.22 -1.70
CA ILE A 731 29.87 21.02 -1.59
C ILE A 731 29.39 20.67 -3.00
N GLU A 732 29.73 19.47 -3.48
CA GLU A 732 29.42 19.02 -4.85
C GLU A 732 27.95 18.59 -5.00
N THR A 733 27.32 18.13 -3.91
CA THR A 733 25.91 17.72 -3.92
C THR A 733 24.99 18.94 -4.02
N PRO A 734 24.09 19.01 -5.04
CA PRO A 734 23.12 20.09 -5.14
C PRO A 734 22.20 20.19 -3.92
N GLU A 735 21.87 21.41 -3.49
CA GLU A 735 21.10 21.70 -2.28
C GLU A 735 19.81 20.87 -2.16
N LYS A 736 19.06 20.73 -3.27
CA LYS A 736 17.81 19.94 -3.34
C LYS A 736 17.96 18.45 -3.01
N TYR A 737 19.19 17.91 -2.98
CA TYR A 737 19.48 16.52 -2.66
C TYR A 737 20.23 16.34 -1.34
N LEU A 738 20.71 17.42 -0.71
CA LEU A 738 21.56 17.35 0.48
C LEU A 738 20.87 16.60 1.62
N GLU A 739 19.62 16.93 1.93
CA GLU A 739 18.86 16.27 3.00
C GLU A 739 18.82 14.75 2.79
N LYS A 740 18.45 14.30 1.58
CA LYS A 740 18.37 12.87 1.25
C LYS A 740 19.73 12.17 1.35
N VAL A 741 20.80 12.86 0.95
CA VAL A 741 22.16 12.29 1.01
C VAL A 741 22.64 12.24 2.46
N GLN A 742 22.36 13.27 3.28
CA GLN A 742 22.61 13.24 4.73
C GLN A 742 21.86 12.13 5.44
N ASP A 743 20.57 11.94 5.13
CA ASP A 743 19.77 10.84 5.69
C ASP A 743 20.41 9.47 5.46
N SER A 744 21.12 9.29 4.34
CA SER A 744 21.81 8.03 4.04
C SER A 744 22.94 7.70 5.02
N LEU A 745 23.46 8.67 5.78
CA LEU A 745 24.43 8.42 6.86
C LEU A 745 23.81 7.60 8.01
N TYR A 746 22.51 7.78 8.25
CA TYR A 746 21.79 7.15 9.35
C TYR A 746 21.33 5.71 9.02
N THR A 747 21.49 5.23 7.79
CA THR A 747 21.13 3.85 7.45
C THR A 747 22.25 2.86 7.79
N HIS A 748 21.93 1.56 7.90
CA HIS A 748 22.96 0.50 7.99
C HIS A 748 23.37 -0.04 6.61
N ASP A 749 23.09 0.71 5.53
CA ASP A 749 23.47 0.32 4.17
C ASP A 749 24.94 0.63 3.89
N LYS A 750 25.62 -0.31 3.22
CA LYS A 750 26.99 -0.14 2.74
C LYS A 750 27.07 0.96 1.68
N MET A 751 28.21 1.64 1.61
CA MET A 751 28.52 2.52 0.50
C MET A 751 28.59 1.72 -0.82
N PRO A 752 28.07 2.27 -1.94
CA PRO A 752 28.11 1.61 -3.23
C PRO A 752 29.56 1.34 -3.69
N ARG A 753 29.78 0.23 -4.38
CA ARG A 753 31.07 -0.08 -5.01
C ARG A 753 31.22 0.69 -6.31
N ASN A 754 32.46 1.06 -6.65
CA ASN A 754 32.82 1.74 -7.90
C ASN A 754 32.03 3.04 -8.14
N PHE A 755 31.81 3.81 -7.07
CA PHE A 755 31.22 5.14 -7.17
C PHE A 755 32.32 6.15 -7.53
N ASP A 756 32.03 7.05 -8.47
CA ASP A 756 32.97 8.11 -8.85
C ASP A 756 33.23 9.01 -7.64
N ALA A 757 34.51 9.16 -7.28
CA ALA A 757 34.87 10.02 -6.16
C ALA A 757 34.49 11.48 -6.49
N PRO A 758 34.11 12.29 -5.48
CA PRO A 758 34.01 13.74 -5.65
C PRO A 758 35.26 14.29 -6.34
N LYS A 759 35.10 15.25 -7.25
CA LYS A 759 36.21 15.83 -8.03
C LYS A 759 37.35 16.34 -7.14
N LEU A 760 37.00 16.84 -5.95
CA LEU A 760 37.97 17.23 -4.93
C LEU A 760 38.90 16.06 -4.55
N LEU A 761 38.35 14.86 -4.39
CA LEU A 761 39.06 13.64 -3.99
C LEU A 761 39.80 12.97 -5.16
N GLU A 762 39.31 13.08 -6.40
CA GLU A 762 39.97 12.48 -7.58
C GLU A 762 41.42 12.97 -7.76
N LYS A 763 41.68 14.26 -7.49
CA LYS A 763 43.03 14.86 -7.61
C LYS A 763 43.98 14.46 -6.47
N LEU A 764 43.44 13.98 -5.35
CA LEU A 764 44.21 13.59 -4.16
C LEU A 764 44.49 12.08 -4.11
N ILE A 765 43.67 11.27 -4.78
CA ILE A 765 43.81 9.82 -4.83
C ILE A 765 44.79 9.38 -5.94
N SER A 766 45.16 10.28 -6.88
CA SER A 766 45.92 9.92 -8.07
C SER A 766 47.40 9.56 -7.82
N GLU A 767 48.02 10.07 -6.76
CA GLU A 767 49.44 9.84 -6.44
C GLU A 767 49.64 9.64 -4.92
N ALA A 768 50.55 8.75 -4.53
CA ALA A 768 50.93 8.55 -3.14
C ALA A 768 51.85 9.69 -2.66
N ARG A 769 51.59 10.27 -1.48
CA ARG A 769 52.25 11.49 -0.98
C ARG A 769 53.36 11.21 0.02
N TYR A 770 53.25 10.12 0.78
CA TYR A 770 54.28 9.72 1.74
C TYR A 770 55.33 8.82 1.11
N GLU A 771 56.49 8.70 1.75
CA GLU A 771 57.60 7.92 1.21
C GLU A 771 57.26 6.42 1.14
N ASN A 772 56.47 5.92 2.11
CA ASN A 772 56.10 4.52 2.19
C ASN A 772 54.79 4.30 2.98
N LEU A 773 54.28 3.06 2.93
CA LEU A 773 53.04 2.67 3.62
C LEU A 773 53.13 2.80 5.15
N ALA A 774 54.32 2.62 5.75
CA ALA A 774 54.48 2.71 7.20
C ALA A 774 54.29 4.14 7.70
N GLU A 775 54.85 5.13 6.98
CA GLU A 775 54.63 6.54 7.24
C GLU A 775 53.15 6.92 7.06
N ALA A 776 52.51 6.46 5.98
CA ALA A 776 51.08 6.70 5.75
C ALA A 776 50.19 6.19 6.89
N LYS A 777 50.47 4.98 7.42
CA LYS A 777 49.75 4.42 8.57
C LYS A 777 49.93 5.26 9.83
N HIS A 778 51.15 5.75 10.09
CA HIS A 778 51.42 6.61 11.23
C HIS A 778 50.63 7.92 11.14
N LYS A 779 50.66 8.57 9.97
CA LYS A 779 49.96 9.83 9.70
C LYS A 779 48.44 9.70 9.81
N LEU A 780 47.87 8.57 9.35
CA LEU A 780 46.45 8.27 9.55
C LEU A 780 46.05 8.23 11.04
N LEU A 781 46.88 7.65 11.90
CA LEU A 781 46.61 7.58 13.34
C LEU A 781 46.76 8.95 14.03
N GLU A 782 47.74 9.76 13.61
CA GLU A 782 47.85 11.16 14.05
C GLU A 782 46.61 11.99 13.66
N ALA A 783 46.14 11.83 12.42
CA ALA A 783 44.93 12.51 11.93
C ALA A 783 43.68 12.07 12.71
N TYR A 784 43.60 10.80 13.11
CA TYR A 784 42.50 10.31 13.95
C TYR A 784 42.52 10.97 15.34
N ASP A 785 43.69 11.10 15.97
CA ASP A 785 43.83 11.78 17.26
C ASP A 785 43.45 13.27 17.15
N ALA A 786 43.89 13.95 16.09
CA ALA A 786 43.54 15.34 15.83
C ALA A 786 42.03 15.53 15.63
N TYR A 787 41.38 14.63 14.89
CA TYR A 787 39.92 14.61 14.72
C TYR A 787 39.16 14.42 16.05
N GLU A 788 39.59 13.49 16.92
CA GLU A 788 38.98 13.32 18.23
C GLU A 788 39.20 14.54 19.13
N LEU A 789 40.40 15.12 19.12
CA LEU A 789 40.72 16.32 19.90
C LEU A 789 39.90 17.54 19.46
N TYR A 790 39.80 17.78 18.15
CA TYR A 790 39.07 18.92 17.59
C TYR A 790 37.61 18.97 18.07
N PHE A 791 36.88 17.85 17.99
CA PHE A 791 35.48 17.80 18.43
C PHE A 791 35.32 17.70 19.95
N LYS A 792 36.34 17.26 20.67
CA LYS A 792 36.37 17.37 22.13
C LYS A 792 36.47 18.83 22.58
N GLU A 793 37.29 19.62 21.90
CA GLU A 793 37.44 21.06 22.15
C GLU A 793 36.26 21.87 21.60
N ASN A 794 35.63 21.39 20.51
CA ASN A 794 34.55 22.08 19.79
C ASN A 794 33.30 21.17 19.65
N PRO A 795 32.57 20.87 20.73
CA PRO A 795 31.49 19.85 20.72
C PRO A 795 30.27 20.20 19.87
N LYS A 796 30.12 21.47 19.46
CA LYS A 796 29.03 21.96 18.60
C LYS A 796 29.49 22.37 17.21
N ALA A 797 30.77 22.18 16.88
CA ALA A 797 31.26 22.54 15.56
C ALA A 797 30.63 21.65 14.48
N THR A 798 30.47 22.23 13.30
CA THR A 798 30.21 21.49 12.07
C THR A 798 31.29 21.81 11.06
N THR A 799 31.68 20.83 10.25
CA THR A 799 32.68 20.99 9.19
C THR A 799 32.14 20.46 7.87
N LYS A 800 32.58 21.04 6.75
CA LYS A 800 32.10 20.68 5.41
C LYS A 800 32.56 19.28 5.03
N ASN A 801 31.68 18.55 4.35
CA ASN A 801 31.92 17.34 3.60
C ASN A 801 31.43 17.56 2.14
N ALA A 802 32.22 17.14 1.15
CA ALA A 802 31.93 17.40 -0.26
C ALA A 802 30.61 16.78 -0.75
N VAL A 803 30.16 15.68 -0.14
CA VAL A 803 28.96 14.94 -0.54
C VAL A 803 27.79 15.19 0.41
N PHE A 804 28.06 15.17 1.71
CA PHE A 804 27.02 15.20 2.74
C PHE A 804 26.78 16.60 3.31
N GLY A 805 27.41 17.65 2.80
CA GLY A 805 27.24 19.01 3.31
C GLY A 805 27.96 19.23 4.65
N SER A 806 27.43 20.11 5.52
CA SER A 806 28.05 20.35 6.84
C SER A 806 27.64 19.26 7.82
N LEU A 807 28.62 18.64 8.48
CA LEU A 807 28.42 17.53 9.40
C LEU A 807 28.93 17.87 10.80
N ASP A 808 28.19 17.43 11.83
CA ASP A 808 28.65 17.45 13.22
C ASP A 808 29.49 16.20 13.58
N LYS A 809 29.97 16.11 14.83
CA LYS A 809 30.76 14.96 15.31
C LYS A 809 30.05 13.62 15.12
N PHE A 810 28.74 13.57 15.38
CA PHE A 810 27.99 12.34 15.30
C PHE A 810 27.83 11.90 13.84
N GLU A 811 27.49 12.82 12.95
CA GLU A 811 27.37 12.58 11.51
C GLU A 811 28.71 12.18 10.88
N TRP A 812 29.82 12.81 11.28
CA TRP A 812 31.16 12.37 10.90
C TRP A 812 31.48 10.96 11.40
N SER A 813 31.06 10.60 12.61
CA SER A 813 31.27 9.24 13.13
C SER A 813 30.51 8.19 12.30
N LEU A 814 29.28 8.51 11.86
CA LEU A 814 28.49 7.65 10.98
C LEU A 814 29.15 7.52 9.60
N MET A 815 29.59 8.65 9.04
CA MET A 815 30.29 8.68 7.76
C MET A 815 31.58 7.86 7.80
N HIS A 816 32.46 8.11 8.77
CA HIS A 816 33.72 7.36 8.93
C HIS A 816 33.48 5.88 9.20
N THR A 817 32.47 5.52 9.98
CA THR A 817 32.11 4.10 10.19
C THR A 817 31.84 3.40 8.86
N LYS A 818 31.02 4.00 8.00
CA LYS A 818 30.71 3.46 6.67
C LYS A 818 31.92 3.48 5.74
N HIS A 819 32.66 4.58 5.74
CA HIS A 819 33.77 4.85 4.82
C HIS A 819 34.98 3.95 5.10
N PHE A 820 35.40 3.83 6.36
CA PHE A 820 36.49 2.94 6.76
C PHE A 820 36.11 1.47 6.53
N ASN A 821 34.89 1.05 6.89
CA ASN A 821 34.45 -0.31 6.61
C ASN A 821 34.44 -0.61 5.09
N HIS A 822 34.03 0.34 4.24
CA HIS A 822 34.07 0.17 2.79
C HIS A 822 35.49 -0.13 2.29
N HIS A 823 36.48 0.66 2.72
CA HIS A 823 37.87 0.46 2.29
C HIS A 823 38.56 -0.74 2.96
N PHE A 824 38.26 -1.03 4.22
CA PHE A 824 38.77 -2.24 4.85
C PHE A 824 38.18 -3.51 4.23
N GLU A 825 36.91 -3.50 3.81
CA GLU A 825 36.33 -4.59 3.01
C GLU A 825 36.98 -4.64 1.62
N GLN A 826 37.28 -3.49 1.00
CA GLN A 826 37.97 -3.39 -0.29
C GLN A 826 39.32 -4.09 -0.28
N PHE A 827 40.04 -4.05 0.84
CA PHE A 827 41.35 -4.70 1.01
C PHE A 827 41.29 -5.99 1.84
N ASN A 828 40.09 -6.52 2.11
CA ASN A 828 39.88 -7.76 2.86
C ASN A 828 40.51 -7.77 4.27
N LEU A 829 40.38 -6.66 5.01
CA LEU A 829 40.98 -6.46 6.34
C LEU A 829 40.03 -6.72 7.52
N LEU A 830 38.70 -6.67 7.29
CA LEU A 830 37.64 -6.70 8.32
C LEU A 830 37.48 -8.02 9.08
#